data_AF-A0A1I7S531-F1
#
_entry.id   AF-A0A1I7S531-F1
#
_cell.length_a   1.000
_cell.length_b   1.000
_cell.length_c   1.000
_cell.angle_alpha   90.00
_cell.angle_beta   90.00
_cell.angle_gamma   90.00
#
_symmetry.space_group_name_H-M   'P 1'
#
loop_
_entity.id
_entity.type
_entity.pdbx_description
1 polymer ?
#
loop_
_entity_poly.entity_id
_entity_poly.type
_entity_poly.pdbx_seq_one_letter_code
_entity_poly.pdbx_strand_id
1 'polypeptide(L)'
;MSTTMSTLVGHNEVILTSRPPSPRLMRNAMLPSLVNENLINCKIQEHKVNREERASILGRHSGFRGCTLWFTGLSGAGKTTLSFALEKILVQLGIPAYGLDGDNVRHGLCKNLGFQKEERAENIRRVAELSKLCADMGMVMLASFISPYRVDRDNARSIHDKDNLPFFEVHVSTALEVCEARDIKGLYKKARLGQIRGFTGIDSDYEVPVNPDLVLDTAQLSEAECVQRLLEFLVEKNILPKEVFTHFNEPPVKELFVKSEEEKTALVEASKDAPELELELVDLQWLQVLAEGWATPLTGFMRERQYLQALHFDQLFDLSKKCASLNGGSTENAEHIPLYEPISQSVPIVLPINEEQKAKVGDAKIIKLSYNNKLVAVLEDPEIFPHHKMERVQRQFACTDRGHPTVDMILNSGDWCLGGDIKVFERIRYDDGLDQYRKTPNELRAEFAAKGSDCVFAFQLRNPIHNGHALLMKETREMLSKRYQKPMLLLHPLGGWTKDSDVPLPTRIRQHEEVLKSGTLSPEWTVLAIFPSPMLYAGPTEVQWHARARVAAGVAAYIVGRDPAGIQDPKTGDYLYDPTHGAKVLAMTPGLTDLEIIPFRVAAYDKKAGKMSFFDESRKEDFEFISGTKMRGLAKSGEEPPNGFMVPEAWKVLADYYKSLAQSK
;
A
#
# COMPACT_ATOMS: atom_id res chain seq x y z
N MET A 1 27.43 36.54 59.16
CA MET A 1 27.82 37.89 59.61
C MET A 1 28.34 38.68 58.42
N SER A 2 28.02 39.98 58.37
CA SER A 2 28.51 41.00 57.44
C SER A 2 27.87 41.12 56.06
N THR A 3 26.77 41.86 56.08
CA THR A 3 26.18 42.77 55.08
C THR A 3 27.20 43.60 54.29
N THR A 4 26.88 43.91 53.02
CA THR A 4 26.88 45.30 52.49
C THR A 4 26.20 45.37 51.13
N MET A 5 25.17 46.23 51.04
CA MET A 5 24.55 46.70 49.80
C MET A 5 25.41 47.78 49.16
N SER A 6 25.44 47.84 47.82
CA SER A 6 25.42 49.12 47.11
C SER A 6 24.75 48.98 45.75
N THR A 7 23.86 49.93 45.47
CA THR A 7 23.08 50.17 44.27
C THR A 7 23.96 50.68 43.12
N LEU A 8 23.62 50.32 41.87
CA LEU A 8 23.68 51.21 40.70
C LEU A 8 22.99 50.56 39.49
N VAL A 9 21.97 51.27 39.00
CA VAL A 9 21.27 51.03 37.74
C VAL A 9 22.18 51.50 36.60
N GLY A 10 22.43 50.63 35.63
CA GLY A 10 23.21 50.93 34.43
C GLY A 10 22.75 50.08 33.26
N HIS A 11 22.14 50.75 32.29
CA HIS A 11 21.85 50.21 30.96
C HIS A 11 23.10 49.59 30.32
N ASN A 12 22.95 48.43 29.68
CA ASN A 12 23.73 48.09 28.49
C ASN A 12 22.94 47.13 27.60
N GLU A 13 22.68 47.61 26.39
CA GLU A 13 22.09 46.92 25.26
C GLU A 13 23.02 45.80 24.78
N VAL A 14 22.45 44.64 24.46
CA VAL A 14 23.09 43.65 23.58
C VAL A 14 22.30 43.63 22.27
N ILE A 15 23.06 43.92 21.22
CA ILE A 15 22.68 44.07 19.82
C ILE A 15 22.15 42.74 19.27
N LEU A 16 20.89 42.71 18.82
CA LEU A 16 20.35 41.67 17.93
C LEU A 16 20.44 42.18 16.48
N THR A 17 21.22 41.48 15.68
CA THR A 17 21.45 41.75 14.26
C THR A 17 20.23 41.41 13.40
N SER A 18 19.79 42.43 12.66
CA SER A 18 19.20 42.45 11.31
C SER A 18 18.11 41.44 10.93
N ARG A 19 16.85 41.90 11.01
CA ARG A 19 15.75 41.49 10.11
C ARG A 19 16.01 42.02 8.68
N PRO A 20 15.60 41.31 7.62
CA PRO A 20 15.65 41.85 6.26
C PRO A 20 14.64 43.01 6.08
N PRO A 21 14.92 43.98 5.20
CA PRO A 21 14.11 45.18 5.05
C PRO A 21 12.79 44.90 4.33
N SER A 22 11.73 45.55 4.81
CA SER A 22 10.42 45.61 4.17
C SER A 22 10.48 46.30 2.80
N PRO A 23 9.89 45.74 1.73
CA PRO A 23 9.82 46.44 0.46
C PRO A 23 8.68 47.47 0.47
N ARG A 24 8.98 48.69 0.90
CA ARG A 24 8.20 49.88 0.59
C ARG A 24 9.10 50.89 -0.11
N LEU A 25 9.07 50.87 -1.45
CA LEU A 25 9.26 51.99 -2.38
C LEU A 25 9.80 51.45 -3.71
N MET A 26 8.89 51.14 -4.63
CA MET A 26 9.04 51.32 -6.07
C MET A 26 7.62 51.28 -6.66
N ARG A 27 6.87 52.36 -6.44
CA ARG A 27 5.70 52.70 -7.26
C ARG A 27 6.14 53.87 -8.13
N ASN A 28 6.44 53.59 -9.40
CA ASN A 28 6.12 54.47 -10.52
C ASN A 28 6.33 53.77 -11.87
N ALA A 29 5.39 54.07 -12.77
CA ALA A 29 5.38 53.82 -14.22
C ALA A 29 4.92 52.42 -14.71
N MET A 30 3.60 52.18 -14.67
CA MET A 30 2.89 51.60 -15.81
C MET A 30 1.57 52.35 -16.03
N LEU A 31 1.31 52.70 -17.30
CA LEU A 31 0.15 53.49 -17.76
C LEU A 31 -1.19 52.83 -17.40
N PRO A 32 -2.24 53.60 -17.05
CA PRO A 32 -3.54 53.05 -16.72
C PRO A 32 -4.29 52.65 -18.00
N SER A 33 -4.48 51.34 -18.21
CA SER A 33 -5.48 50.86 -19.17
C SER A 33 -6.86 50.99 -18.54
N LEU A 34 -7.74 51.71 -19.24
CA LEU A 34 -9.15 52.00 -18.94
C LEU A 34 -9.90 50.85 -18.24
N VAL A 35 -9.90 50.86 -16.90
CA VAL A 35 -10.96 50.24 -16.09
C VAL A 35 -11.80 51.39 -15.58
N ASN A 36 -13.11 51.31 -15.82
CA ASN A 36 -14.07 52.33 -15.43
C ASN A 36 -14.18 52.36 -13.89
N GLU A 37 -13.39 53.23 -13.23
CA GLU A 37 -13.25 53.31 -11.76
C GLU A 37 -14.54 53.75 -11.03
N ASN A 38 -15.58 54.17 -11.75
CA ASN A 38 -16.78 54.77 -11.16
C ASN A 38 -17.90 53.77 -10.75
N LEU A 39 -17.65 52.46 -10.70
CA LEU A 39 -18.72 51.48 -10.42
C LEU A 39 -18.48 50.48 -9.27
N ILE A 40 -17.38 50.53 -8.51
CA ILE A 40 -17.12 49.50 -7.50
C ILE A 40 -16.69 50.10 -6.15
N ASN A 41 -17.67 50.25 -5.24
CA ASN A 41 -17.49 50.50 -3.80
C ASN A 41 -16.96 49.25 -3.04
N CYS A 42 -16.15 48.40 -3.68
CA CYS A 42 -15.63 47.17 -3.09
C CYS A 42 -14.12 47.29 -2.85
N LYS A 43 -13.69 47.01 -1.62
CA LYS A 43 -12.28 46.90 -1.25
C LYS A 43 -11.87 45.43 -1.23
N ILE A 44 -10.68 45.12 -1.75
CA ILE A 44 -10.06 43.80 -1.58
C ILE A 44 -9.84 43.56 -0.08
N GLN A 45 -10.33 42.44 0.43
CA GLN A 45 -10.13 42.03 1.81
C GLN A 45 -8.91 41.12 1.88
N GLU A 46 -7.94 41.46 2.72
CA GLU A 46 -6.78 40.60 2.95
C GLU A 46 -7.16 39.45 3.88
N HIS A 47 -6.81 38.23 3.47
CA HIS A 47 -7.00 37.05 4.29
C HIS A 47 -5.97 37.00 5.41
N LYS A 48 -6.38 36.56 6.61
CA LYS A 48 -5.46 36.33 7.74
C LYS A 48 -4.59 35.08 7.57
N VAL A 49 -5.01 34.16 6.71
CA VAL A 49 -4.34 32.89 6.42
C VAL A 49 -3.80 32.96 5.01
N ASN A 50 -2.51 32.67 4.84
CA ASN A 50 -1.87 32.69 3.51
C ASN A 50 -2.14 31.39 2.73
N ARG A 51 -1.66 31.29 1.48
CA ARG A 51 -1.88 30.10 0.65
C ARG A 51 -1.15 28.87 1.15
N GLU A 52 0.05 29.03 1.71
CA GLU A 52 0.87 27.93 2.21
C GLU A 52 0.23 27.31 3.47
N GLU A 53 -0.25 28.15 4.39
CA GLU A 53 -0.99 27.72 5.58
C GLU A 53 -2.31 27.00 5.22
N ARG A 54 -3.00 27.44 4.16
CA ARG A 54 -4.19 26.75 3.64
C ARG A 54 -3.82 25.39 3.04
N ALA A 55 -2.80 25.36 2.18
CA ALA A 55 -2.34 24.13 1.55
C ALA A 55 -1.88 23.09 2.59
N SER A 56 -1.20 23.51 3.67
CA SER A 56 -0.72 22.59 4.71
C SER A 56 -1.81 21.83 5.48
N ILE A 57 -3.07 22.27 5.40
CA ILE A 57 -4.20 21.63 6.09
C ILE A 57 -5.20 20.96 5.15
N LEU A 58 -5.17 21.26 3.85
CA LEU A 58 -6.21 20.82 2.90
C LEU A 58 -5.96 19.42 2.33
N GLY A 59 -4.71 18.99 2.25
CA GLY A 59 -4.32 17.68 1.71
C GLY A 59 -3.41 16.92 2.67
N ARG A 60 -3.11 15.66 2.32
CA ARG A 60 -2.24 14.79 3.14
C ARG A 60 -0.76 15.14 3.06
N HIS A 61 -0.36 15.86 2.02
CA HIS A 61 1.04 16.20 1.75
C HIS A 61 1.32 17.65 2.08
N SER A 62 2.46 17.94 2.70
CA SER A 62 2.97 19.32 2.74
C SER A 62 3.56 19.69 1.38
N GLY A 63 3.41 20.95 0.98
CA GLY A 63 4.06 21.49 -0.23
C GLY A 63 3.31 21.29 -1.55
N PHE A 64 2.16 20.62 -1.59
CA PHE A 64 1.31 20.70 -2.80
C PHE A 64 0.72 22.10 -2.94
N ARG A 65 0.43 22.50 -4.18
CA ARG A 65 -0.05 23.86 -4.48
C ARG A 65 -1.32 23.80 -5.30
N GLY A 66 -2.28 24.67 -4.98
CA GLY A 66 -3.46 24.84 -5.81
C GLY A 66 -3.07 25.38 -7.19
N CYS A 67 -3.71 24.86 -8.22
CA CYS A 67 -3.49 25.24 -9.61
C CYS A 67 -4.71 24.94 -10.48
N THR A 68 -4.69 25.41 -11.71
CA THR A 68 -5.70 25.07 -12.72
C THR A 68 -5.04 24.34 -13.89
N LEU A 69 -5.45 23.10 -14.14
CA LEU A 69 -5.24 22.41 -15.41
C LEU A 69 -6.44 22.68 -16.32
N TRP A 70 -6.19 23.40 -17.40
CA TRP A 70 -7.19 23.80 -18.37
C TRP A 70 -7.12 22.91 -19.60
N PHE A 71 -7.97 21.89 -19.66
CA PHE A 71 -8.05 21.00 -20.82
C PHE A 71 -8.86 21.66 -21.94
N THR A 72 -8.25 21.78 -23.12
CA THR A 72 -8.86 22.30 -24.34
C THR A 72 -8.66 21.35 -25.52
N GLY A 73 -9.62 21.30 -26.43
CA GLY A 73 -9.64 20.33 -27.53
C GLY A 73 -11.05 20.12 -28.10
N LEU A 74 -11.14 19.45 -29.25
CA LEU A 74 -12.41 19.15 -29.92
C LEU A 74 -13.36 18.30 -29.05
N SER A 75 -14.66 18.33 -29.36
CA SER A 75 -15.63 17.43 -28.73
C SER A 75 -15.21 15.97 -28.99
N GLY A 76 -15.29 15.07 -28.01
CA GLY A 76 -14.85 13.67 -28.19
C GLY A 76 -13.33 13.43 -28.19
N ALA A 77 -12.50 14.48 -28.03
CA ALA A 77 -11.04 14.35 -27.92
C ALA A 77 -10.56 13.64 -26.64
N GLY A 78 -11.41 13.49 -25.61
CA GLY A 78 -11.07 12.78 -24.37
C GLY A 78 -10.83 13.64 -23.12
N LYS A 79 -11.06 14.95 -23.18
CA LYS A 79 -10.84 15.88 -22.04
C LYS A 79 -11.50 15.44 -20.73
N THR A 80 -12.80 15.15 -20.75
CA THR A 80 -13.56 14.77 -19.54
C THR A 80 -13.08 13.44 -18.97
N THR A 81 -12.74 12.49 -19.85
CA THR A 81 -12.15 11.20 -19.47
C THR A 81 -10.82 11.40 -18.73
N LEU A 82 -9.90 12.18 -19.30
CA LEU A 82 -8.61 12.46 -18.66
C LEU A 82 -8.75 13.24 -17.35
N SER A 83 -9.63 14.25 -17.32
CA SER A 83 -9.89 15.06 -16.14
C SER A 83 -10.38 14.20 -14.97
N PHE A 84 -11.36 13.32 -15.17
CA PHE A 84 -11.89 12.48 -14.09
C PHE A 84 -10.96 11.31 -13.72
N ALA A 85 -10.20 10.78 -14.67
CA ALA A 85 -9.16 9.79 -14.36
C ALA A 85 -8.05 10.39 -13.47
N LEU A 86 -7.59 11.60 -13.81
CA LEU A 86 -6.62 12.33 -12.99
C LEU A 86 -7.21 12.72 -11.62
N GLU A 87 -8.46 13.19 -11.58
CA GLU A 87 -9.17 13.50 -10.32
C GLU A 87 -9.17 12.30 -9.38
N LYS A 88 -9.55 11.12 -9.89
CA LYS A 88 -9.57 9.87 -9.10
C LYS A 88 -8.20 9.59 -8.47
N ILE A 89 -7.13 9.72 -9.25
CA ILE A 89 -5.76 9.45 -8.77
C ILE A 89 -5.31 10.49 -7.75
N LEU A 90 -5.51 11.78 -8.02
CA LEU A 90 -5.14 12.85 -7.08
C LEU A 90 -5.86 12.69 -5.74
N VAL A 91 -7.16 12.36 -5.76
CA VAL A 91 -7.95 12.10 -4.54
C VAL A 91 -7.44 10.86 -3.80
N GLN A 92 -7.08 9.78 -4.50
CA GLN A 92 -6.47 8.60 -3.90
C GLN A 92 -5.11 8.91 -3.24
N LEU A 93 -4.35 9.83 -3.84
CA LEU A 93 -3.11 10.35 -3.28
C LEU A 93 -3.35 11.41 -2.18
N GLY A 94 -4.60 11.65 -1.76
CA GLY A 94 -4.91 12.64 -0.73
C GLY A 94 -4.64 14.10 -1.14
N ILE A 95 -4.58 14.37 -2.43
CA ILE A 95 -4.48 15.71 -3.02
C ILE A 95 -5.90 16.19 -3.39
N PRO A 96 -6.39 17.29 -2.80
CA PRO A 96 -7.70 17.85 -3.15
C PRO A 96 -7.75 18.28 -4.61
N ALA A 97 -8.60 17.62 -5.38
CA ALA A 97 -8.83 17.93 -6.79
C ALA A 97 -10.33 17.99 -7.07
N TYR A 98 -10.72 18.76 -8.10
CA TYR A 98 -12.11 18.81 -8.54
C TYR A 98 -12.22 19.03 -10.05
N GLY A 99 -12.98 18.15 -10.71
CA GLY A 99 -13.28 18.21 -12.13
C GLY A 99 -14.46 19.14 -12.46
N LEU A 100 -14.23 20.15 -13.31
CA LEU A 100 -15.28 20.95 -13.92
C LEU A 100 -15.51 20.49 -15.35
N ASP A 101 -16.72 20.02 -15.65
CA ASP A 101 -17.16 19.69 -17.00
C ASP A 101 -18.15 20.73 -17.54
N GLY A 102 -18.07 20.98 -18.85
CA GLY A 102 -18.95 21.91 -19.55
C GLY A 102 -20.44 21.65 -19.36
N ASP A 103 -20.86 20.39 -19.24
CA ASP A 103 -22.26 20.04 -19.01
C ASP A 103 -22.65 20.32 -17.55
N ASN A 104 -21.76 20.03 -16.58
CA ASN A 104 -22.04 20.23 -15.15
C ASN A 104 -22.22 21.71 -14.81
N VAL A 105 -21.34 22.58 -15.32
CA VAL A 105 -21.42 24.02 -15.03
C VAL A 105 -22.64 24.68 -15.68
N ARG A 106 -23.10 24.16 -16.82
CA ARG A 106 -24.30 24.65 -17.54
C ARG A 106 -25.61 24.36 -16.82
N HIS A 107 -25.67 23.37 -15.93
CA HIS A 107 -26.87 23.15 -15.11
C HIS A 107 -26.95 24.08 -13.88
N GLY A 108 -25.84 24.70 -13.48
CA GLY A 108 -25.72 25.54 -12.28
C GLY A 108 -25.30 26.97 -12.59
N LEU A 109 -24.01 27.26 -12.39
CA LEU A 109 -23.40 28.60 -12.50
C LEU A 109 -23.66 29.29 -13.85
N CYS A 110 -23.76 28.51 -14.92
CA CYS A 110 -23.93 29.01 -16.28
C CYS A 110 -25.30 28.66 -16.89
N LYS A 111 -26.31 28.33 -16.08
CA LYS A 111 -27.66 27.96 -16.56
C LYS A 111 -28.40 29.05 -17.33
N ASN A 112 -28.01 30.30 -17.15
CA ASN A 112 -28.58 31.45 -17.84
C ASN A 112 -27.85 31.80 -19.15
N LEU A 113 -26.84 31.03 -19.56
CA LEU A 113 -26.06 31.29 -20.76
C LEU A 113 -26.43 30.28 -21.86
N GLY A 114 -26.81 30.80 -23.02
CA GLY A 114 -27.04 30.03 -24.24
C GLY A 114 -25.75 29.63 -24.94
N PHE A 115 -25.79 29.66 -26.28
CA PHE A 115 -24.72 29.19 -27.16
C PHE A 115 -24.26 30.27 -28.16
N GLN A 116 -24.67 31.53 -27.99
CA GLN A 116 -24.11 32.64 -28.78
C GLN A 116 -22.65 32.91 -28.41
N LYS A 117 -21.90 33.59 -29.28
CA LYS A 117 -20.47 33.82 -29.09
C LYS A 117 -20.16 34.53 -27.77
N GLU A 118 -20.92 35.57 -27.44
CA GLU A 118 -20.76 36.37 -26.23
C GLU A 118 -21.10 35.55 -24.98
N GLU A 119 -22.13 34.70 -25.06
CA GLU A 119 -22.53 33.80 -23.97
C GLU A 119 -21.51 32.68 -23.75
N ARG A 120 -20.86 32.20 -24.82
CA ARG A 120 -19.75 31.24 -24.73
C ARG A 120 -18.52 31.88 -24.09
N ALA A 121 -18.19 33.12 -24.46
CA ALA A 121 -17.09 33.86 -23.84
C ALA A 121 -17.35 34.09 -22.34
N GLU A 122 -18.57 34.50 -21.97
CA GLU A 122 -18.96 34.66 -20.55
C GLU A 122 -18.95 33.32 -19.79
N ASN A 123 -19.33 32.21 -20.44
CA ASN A 123 -19.24 30.88 -19.84
C ASN A 123 -17.78 30.54 -19.48
N ILE A 124 -16.85 30.74 -20.41
CA ILE A 124 -15.42 30.50 -20.18
C ILE A 124 -14.87 31.46 -19.10
N ARG A 125 -15.25 32.74 -19.14
CA ARG A 125 -14.83 33.72 -18.12
C ARG A 125 -15.29 33.31 -16.71
N ARG A 126 -16.55 32.88 -16.54
CA ARG A 126 -17.06 32.42 -15.22
C ARG A 126 -16.33 31.19 -14.71
N VAL A 127 -16.05 30.24 -15.60
CA VAL A 127 -15.27 29.04 -15.25
C VAL A 127 -13.86 29.43 -14.83
N ALA A 128 -13.21 30.34 -15.57
CA ALA A 128 -11.87 30.82 -15.23
C ALA A 128 -11.81 31.46 -13.83
N GLU A 129 -12.77 32.32 -13.49
CA GLU A 129 -12.86 32.93 -12.15
C GLU A 129 -13.12 31.89 -11.05
N LEU A 130 -13.98 30.90 -11.32
CA LEU A 130 -14.23 29.81 -10.38
C LEU A 130 -12.97 28.95 -10.16
N SER A 131 -12.31 28.55 -11.25
CA SER A 131 -11.06 27.78 -11.19
C SER A 131 -9.98 28.54 -10.42
N LYS A 132 -9.86 29.85 -10.65
CA LYS A 132 -8.96 30.73 -9.93
C LYS A 132 -9.25 30.74 -8.42
N LEU A 133 -10.51 30.89 -8.03
CA LEU A 133 -10.90 30.88 -6.61
C LEU A 133 -10.54 29.55 -5.94
N CYS A 134 -10.79 28.42 -6.59
CA CYS A 134 -10.45 27.11 -6.05
C CYS A 134 -8.93 26.85 -6.03
N ALA A 135 -8.19 27.31 -7.04
CA ALA A 135 -6.73 27.28 -7.02
C ALA A 135 -6.17 28.14 -5.88
N ASP A 136 -6.76 29.32 -5.61
CA ASP A 136 -6.40 30.16 -4.46
C ASP A 136 -6.71 29.48 -3.12
N MET A 137 -7.81 28.71 -3.05
CA MET A 137 -8.12 27.89 -1.89
C MET A 137 -7.05 26.80 -1.66
N GLY A 138 -6.30 26.41 -2.69
CA GLY A 138 -5.26 25.39 -2.60
C GLY A 138 -5.59 24.09 -3.35
N MET A 139 -6.71 24.02 -4.08
CA MET A 139 -7.13 22.81 -4.80
C MET A 139 -6.54 22.71 -6.21
N VAL A 140 -6.39 21.49 -6.71
CA VAL A 140 -6.09 21.23 -8.12
C VAL A 140 -7.39 21.21 -8.93
N MET A 141 -7.61 22.26 -9.72
CA MET A 141 -8.80 22.39 -10.56
C MET A 141 -8.57 21.81 -11.94
N LEU A 142 -9.46 20.90 -12.35
CA LEU A 142 -9.39 20.22 -13.64
C LEU A 142 -10.54 20.72 -14.53
N ALA A 143 -10.28 21.75 -15.33
CA ALA A 143 -11.30 22.39 -16.16
C ALA A 143 -11.34 21.75 -17.56
N SER A 144 -12.39 20.96 -17.84
CA SER A 144 -12.60 20.26 -19.11
C SER A 144 -13.61 20.98 -20.01
N PHE A 145 -13.10 21.85 -20.90
CA PHE A 145 -13.93 22.66 -21.80
C PHE A 145 -13.41 22.61 -23.23
N ILE A 146 -14.29 22.83 -24.22
CA ILE A 146 -13.81 22.97 -25.61
C ILE A 146 -12.94 24.23 -25.73
N SER A 147 -13.40 25.36 -25.15
CA SER A 147 -12.74 26.67 -25.14
C SER A 147 -12.03 26.99 -26.47
N PRO A 148 -12.80 27.09 -27.58
CA PRO A 148 -12.25 27.04 -28.92
C PRO A 148 -11.43 28.27 -29.32
N TYR A 149 -11.69 29.43 -28.70
CA TYR A 149 -11.04 30.69 -29.05
C TYR A 149 -9.83 30.94 -28.15
N ARG A 150 -8.71 31.27 -28.76
CA ARG A 150 -7.44 31.58 -28.08
C ARG A 150 -7.59 32.76 -27.13
N VAL A 151 -8.31 33.80 -27.52
CA VAL A 151 -8.54 34.99 -26.68
C VAL A 151 -9.21 34.64 -25.34
N ASP A 152 -10.11 33.66 -25.32
CA ASP A 152 -10.80 33.25 -24.09
C ASP A 152 -9.86 32.46 -23.17
N ARG A 153 -8.98 31.62 -23.74
CA ARG A 153 -7.97 30.85 -22.99
C ARG A 153 -6.86 31.76 -22.47
N ASP A 154 -6.40 32.72 -23.27
CA ASP A 154 -5.43 33.74 -22.86
C ASP A 154 -5.98 34.61 -21.73
N ASN A 155 -7.26 34.98 -21.80
CA ASN A 155 -7.93 35.68 -20.72
C ASN A 155 -8.04 34.82 -19.45
N ALA A 156 -8.38 33.53 -19.58
CA ALA A 156 -8.40 32.61 -18.44
C ALA A 156 -7.03 32.49 -17.76
N ARG A 157 -5.95 32.38 -18.54
CA ARG A 157 -4.57 32.41 -18.04
C ARG A 157 -4.26 33.74 -17.33
N SER A 158 -4.57 34.87 -17.97
CA SER A 158 -4.35 36.20 -17.39
C SER A 158 -5.07 36.42 -16.05
N ILE A 159 -6.27 35.86 -15.87
CA ILE A 159 -7.02 35.90 -14.60
C ILE A 159 -6.24 35.23 -13.46
N HIS A 160 -5.52 34.14 -13.75
CA HIS A 160 -4.71 33.42 -12.77
C HIS A 160 -3.36 34.11 -12.53
N ASP A 161 -2.69 34.56 -13.61
CA ASP A 161 -1.39 35.22 -13.55
C ASP A 161 -1.43 36.49 -12.69
N LYS A 162 -2.51 37.27 -12.77
CA LYS A 162 -2.72 38.49 -11.95
C LYS A 162 -2.60 38.23 -10.45
N ASP A 163 -2.97 37.03 -10.02
CA ASP A 163 -2.95 36.63 -8.62
C ASP A 163 -1.80 35.65 -8.33
N ASN A 164 -0.83 35.48 -9.23
CA ASN A 164 0.28 34.53 -9.11
C ASN A 164 -0.18 33.09 -8.83
N LEU A 165 -1.23 32.64 -9.53
CA LEU A 165 -1.74 31.28 -9.45
C LEU A 165 -1.29 30.47 -10.66
N PRO A 166 -0.76 29.24 -10.48
CA PRO A 166 -0.35 28.42 -11.61
C PRO A 166 -1.55 28.02 -12.48
N PHE A 167 -1.42 28.26 -13.79
CA PHE A 167 -2.38 27.90 -14.81
C PHE A 167 -1.65 27.14 -15.93
N PHE A 168 -2.15 25.96 -16.26
CA PHE A 168 -1.56 25.09 -17.27
C PHE A 168 -2.57 24.75 -18.35
N GLU A 169 -2.31 25.17 -19.58
CA GLU A 169 -3.13 24.84 -20.75
C GLU A 169 -2.72 23.48 -21.30
N VAL A 170 -3.62 22.50 -21.16
CA VAL A 170 -3.45 21.14 -21.66
C VAL A 170 -4.22 20.98 -22.96
N HIS A 171 -3.49 20.89 -24.07
CA HIS A 171 -4.08 20.65 -25.38
C HIS A 171 -4.30 19.16 -25.62
N VAL A 172 -5.56 18.73 -25.64
CA VAL A 172 -5.96 17.37 -26.01
C VAL A 172 -6.11 17.30 -27.54
N SER A 173 -4.98 17.07 -28.19
CA SER A 173 -4.75 17.21 -29.63
C SER A 173 -5.18 15.97 -30.41
N THR A 174 -6.49 15.73 -30.49
CA THR A 174 -7.04 14.61 -31.26
C THR A 174 -7.64 15.10 -32.58
N ALA A 175 -7.31 14.44 -33.69
CA ALA A 175 -7.80 14.78 -35.01
C ALA A 175 -9.35 14.76 -35.08
N LEU A 176 -9.92 15.63 -35.91
CA LEU A 176 -11.37 15.79 -36.06
C LEU A 176 -12.03 14.48 -36.51
N GLU A 177 -11.40 13.77 -37.43
CA GLU A 177 -11.90 12.50 -37.99
C GLU A 177 -12.03 11.43 -36.90
N VAL A 178 -11.07 11.38 -35.96
CA VAL A 178 -11.10 10.47 -34.82
C VAL A 178 -12.20 10.88 -33.83
N CYS A 179 -12.35 12.18 -33.59
CA CYS A 179 -13.42 12.71 -32.74
C CYS A 179 -14.82 12.43 -33.31
N GLU A 180 -15.00 12.58 -34.63
CA GLU A 180 -16.21 12.25 -35.37
C GLU A 180 -16.49 10.74 -35.35
N ALA A 181 -15.47 9.90 -35.52
CA ALA A 181 -15.63 8.45 -35.48
C ALA A 181 -16.09 7.97 -34.09
N ARG A 182 -15.62 8.62 -33.01
CA ARG A 182 -16.02 8.30 -31.64
C ARG A 182 -17.47 8.72 -31.32
N ASP A 183 -17.92 9.86 -31.85
CA ASP A 183 -19.21 10.54 -31.62
C ASP A 183 -19.96 10.15 -30.33
N ILE A 184 -19.27 10.23 -29.18
CA ILE A 184 -19.70 9.66 -27.90
C ILE A 184 -21.10 10.13 -27.49
N LYS A 185 -21.45 11.38 -27.85
CA LYS A 185 -22.71 12.04 -27.51
C LYS A 185 -23.68 12.17 -28.71
N GLY A 186 -23.33 11.62 -29.88
CA GLY A 186 -24.11 11.76 -31.10
C GLY A 186 -24.20 13.20 -31.64
N LEU A 187 -23.27 14.07 -31.24
CA LEU A 187 -23.30 15.52 -31.53
C LEU A 187 -22.75 15.81 -32.93
N TYR A 188 -21.75 15.07 -33.40
CA TYR A 188 -21.19 15.25 -34.73
C TYR A 188 -22.22 14.87 -35.80
N LYS A 189 -22.91 13.75 -35.62
CA LYS A 189 -24.01 13.34 -36.51
C LYS A 189 -25.11 14.41 -36.58
N LYS A 190 -25.51 14.98 -35.43
CA LYS A 190 -26.53 16.04 -35.38
C LYS A 190 -26.04 17.36 -36.03
N ALA A 191 -24.77 17.72 -35.85
CA ALA A 191 -24.18 18.89 -36.49
C ALA A 191 -24.12 18.73 -38.02
N ARG A 192 -23.66 17.58 -38.52
CA ARG A 192 -23.64 17.28 -39.98
C ARG A 192 -25.04 17.27 -40.61
N LEU A 193 -26.08 16.94 -39.83
CA LEU A 193 -27.49 17.03 -40.24
C LEU A 193 -28.08 18.46 -40.13
N GLY A 194 -27.30 19.46 -39.74
CA GLY A 194 -27.75 20.86 -39.58
C GLY A 194 -28.65 21.11 -38.36
N GLN A 195 -28.78 20.13 -37.46
CA GLN A 195 -29.63 20.22 -36.26
C GLN A 195 -28.96 21.00 -35.12
N ILE A 196 -27.63 21.10 -35.13
CA ILE A 196 -26.83 21.91 -34.21
C ILE A 196 -26.02 22.89 -35.05
N ARG A 197 -26.24 24.19 -34.88
CA ARG A 197 -25.50 25.24 -35.57
C ARG A 197 -24.34 25.75 -34.72
N GLY A 198 -23.23 26.13 -35.37
CA GLY A 198 -22.06 26.70 -34.70
C GLY A 198 -21.33 25.69 -33.83
N PHE A 199 -21.27 24.44 -34.27
CA PHE A 199 -20.55 23.37 -33.58
C PHE A 199 -19.06 23.44 -33.92
N THR A 200 -18.22 23.52 -32.89
CA THR A 200 -16.76 23.64 -33.04
C THR A 200 -16.18 22.44 -33.80
N GLY A 201 -15.40 22.70 -34.84
CA GLY A 201 -14.81 21.71 -35.74
C GLY A 201 -15.66 21.38 -36.98
N ILE A 202 -16.91 21.87 -37.06
CA ILE A 202 -17.79 21.69 -38.22
C ILE A 202 -18.16 23.05 -38.82
N ASP A 203 -18.96 23.84 -38.09
CA ASP A 203 -19.49 25.14 -38.53
C ASP A 203 -18.88 26.31 -37.73
N SER A 204 -17.89 26.03 -36.88
CA SER A 204 -17.16 27.02 -36.09
C SER A 204 -15.73 26.56 -35.87
N ASP A 205 -14.79 27.49 -35.97
CA ASP A 205 -13.37 27.15 -35.87
C ASP A 205 -12.94 26.76 -34.45
N TYR A 206 -11.92 25.92 -34.39
CA TYR A 206 -11.14 25.64 -33.19
C TYR A 206 -9.73 26.22 -33.39
N GLU A 207 -9.38 27.24 -32.61
CA GLU A 207 -8.07 27.86 -32.68
C GLU A 207 -7.10 27.05 -31.82
N VAL A 208 -6.27 26.23 -32.47
CA VAL A 208 -5.26 25.39 -31.81
C VAL A 208 -4.34 26.24 -30.93
N PRO A 209 -4.08 25.85 -29.67
CA PRO A 209 -3.10 26.52 -28.81
C PRO A 209 -1.71 26.62 -29.47
N VAL A 210 -1.09 27.80 -29.44
CA VAL A 210 0.23 28.02 -30.04
C VAL A 210 1.34 27.51 -29.11
N ASN A 211 1.23 27.82 -27.81
CA ASN A 211 2.19 27.44 -26.79
C ASN A 211 1.46 26.78 -25.59
N PRO A 212 0.81 25.61 -25.79
CA PRO A 212 0.23 24.88 -24.67
C PRO A 212 1.33 24.40 -23.71
N ASP A 213 1.02 24.33 -22.43
CA ASP A 213 1.96 23.84 -21.41
C ASP A 213 2.17 22.32 -21.51
N LEU A 214 1.15 21.59 -21.99
CA LEU A 214 1.22 20.15 -22.26
C LEU A 214 0.34 19.79 -23.47
N VAL A 215 0.81 18.86 -24.30
CA VAL A 215 0.05 18.31 -25.44
C VAL A 215 -0.14 16.81 -25.26
N LEU A 216 -1.39 16.34 -25.38
CA LEU A 216 -1.77 14.93 -25.27
C LEU A 216 -2.56 14.50 -26.51
N ASP A 217 -2.03 13.53 -27.25
CA ASP A 217 -2.74 12.93 -28.38
C ASP A 217 -3.39 11.60 -27.96
N THR A 218 -4.69 11.64 -27.69
CA THR A 218 -5.46 10.45 -27.29
C THR A 218 -5.79 9.49 -28.44
N ALA A 219 -5.35 9.77 -29.67
CA ALA A 219 -5.38 8.79 -30.75
C ALA A 219 -4.17 7.83 -30.67
N GLN A 220 -3.06 8.28 -30.07
CA GLN A 220 -1.83 7.52 -29.94
C GLN A 220 -1.58 7.00 -28.53
N LEU A 221 -2.04 7.74 -27.51
CA LEU A 221 -1.84 7.42 -26.11
C LEU A 221 -3.11 6.83 -25.50
N SER A 222 -2.92 5.80 -24.66
CA SER A 222 -3.95 5.29 -23.77
C SER A 222 -4.26 6.28 -22.65
N GLU A 223 -5.41 6.09 -21.98
CA GLU A 223 -5.81 6.90 -20.82
C GLU A 223 -4.73 6.88 -19.72
N ALA A 224 -4.16 5.70 -19.42
CA ALA A 224 -3.13 5.54 -18.40
C ALA A 224 -1.85 6.32 -18.75
N GLU A 225 -1.39 6.25 -20.01
CA GLU A 225 -0.21 7.00 -20.47
C GLU A 225 -0.43 8.52 -20.41
N CYS A 226 -1.64 8.99 -20.77
CA CYS A 226 -1.99 10.40 -20.65
C CYS A 226 -1.99 10.88 -19.20
N VAL A 227 -2.56 10.10 -18.27
CA VAL A 227 -2.58 10.44 -16.85
C VAL A 227 -1.19 10.41 -16.24
N GLN A 228 -0.36 9.43 -16.62
CA GLN A 228 1.05 9.39 -16.22
C GLN A 228 1.79 10.69 -16.59
N ARG A 229 1.67 11.12 -17.86
CA ARG A 229 2.27 12.38 -18.32
C ARG A 229 1.74 13.61 -17.59
N LEU A 230 0.46 13.63 -17.22
CA LEU A 230 -0.13 14.72 -16.44
C LEU A 230 0.49 14.77 -15.03
N LEU A 231 0.67 13.62 -14.38
CA LEU A 231 1.30 13.55 -13.06
C LEU A 231 2.77 13.98 -13.13
N GLU A 232 3.53 13.49 -14.11
CA GLU A 232 4.92 13.90 -14.39
C GLU A 232 5.03 15.41 -14.55
N PHE A 233 4.15 15.98 -15.37
CA PHE A 233 4.10 17.41 -15.62
C PHE A 233 3.83 18.21 -14.34
N LEU A 234 2.90 17.77 -13.49
CA LEU A 234 2.61 18.47 -12.24
C LEU A 234 3.77 18.44 -11.24
N VAL A 235 4.59 17.40 -11.28
CA VAL A 235 5.81 17.31 -10.46
C VAL A 235 6.88 18.26 -10.99
N GLU A 236 7.09 18.26 -12.31
CA GLU A 236 8.03 19.18 -12.97
C GLU A 236 7.70 20.65 -12.63
N LYS A 237 6.41 20.98 -12.58
CA LYS A 237 5.92 22.32 -12.22
C LYS A 237 5.85 22.60 -10.72
N ASN A 238 6.33 21.68 -9.87
CA ASN A 238 6.31 21.79 -8.41
C ASN A 238 4.90 22.03 -7.85
N ILE A 239 3.89 21.44 -8.49
CA ILE A 239 2.52 21.39 -7.97
C ILE A 239 2.36 20.19 -7.06
N LEU A 240 2.89 19.05 -7.48
CA LEU A 240 2.99 17.85 -6.68
C LEU A 240 4.40 17.72 -6.11
N PRO A 241 4.56 17.42 -4.81
CA PRO A 241 5.84 17.01 -4.26
C PRO A 241 6.37 15.78 -5.02
N LYS A 242 7.70 15.70 -5.21
CA LYS A 242 8.32 14.58 -5.93
C LYS A 242 7.99 13.24 -5.26
N GLU A 243 7.86 13.23 -3.94
CA GLU A 243 7.53 12.09 -3.11
C GLU A 243 6.18 11.47 -3.54
N VAL A 244 5.16 12.31 -3.79
CA VAL A 244 3.83 11.88 -4.25
C VAL A 244 3.91 11.11 -5.57
N PHE A 245 4.75 11.57 -6.49
CA PHE A 245 4.94 10.94 -7.79
C PHE A 245 5.83 9.71 -7.74
N THR A 246 6.90 9.75 -6.95
CA THR A 246 7.71 8.56 -6.67
C THR A 246 6.84 7.46 -6.09
N HIS A 247 5.90 7.76 -5.19
CA HIS A 247 4.96 6.78 -4.66
C HIS A 247 4.01 6.18 -5.70
N PHE A 248 3.45 7.02 -6.59
CA PHE A 248 2.61 6.53 -7.68
C PHE A 248 3.35 5.58 -8.63
N ASN A 249 4.66 5.80 -8.81
CA ASN A 249 5.51 5.00 -9.69
C ASN A 249 6.32 3.92 -8.98
N GLU A 250 6.38 3.93 -7.66
CA GLU A 250 7.08 2.92 -6.89
C GLU A 250 6.31 1.61 -7.05
N PRO A 251 7.03 0.50 -7.31
CA PRO A 251 6.37 -0.80 -7.32
C PRO A 251 5.70 -1.00 -5.95
N PRO A 252 4.47 -1.55 -5.91
CA PRO A 252 3.73 -1.74 -4.67
C PRO A 252 4.42 -2.67 -3.67
N VAL A 253 5.52 -3.30 -4.09
CA VAL A 253 6.35 -4.24 -3.34
C VAL A 253 7.81 -3.83 -3.52
N LYS A 254 8.49 -3.56 -2.39
CA LYS A 254 9.90 -3.24 -2.32
C LYS A 254 10.71 -4.51 -2.07
N GLU A 255 11.28 -5.07 -3.13
CA GLU A 255 12.25 -6.15 -3.02
C GLU A 255 13.64 -5.62 -2.64
N LEU A 256 14.41 -6.41 -1.89
CA LEU A 256 15.75 -6.06 -1.41
C LEU A 256 16.86 -6.81 -2.14
N PHE A 257 16.54 -7.40 -3.30
CA PHE A 257 17.53 -8.03 -4.15
C PHE A 257 18.44 -6.99 -4.82
N VAL A 258 19.71 -7.32 -4.94
CA VAL A 258 20.67 -6.57 -5.76
C VAL A 258 20.23 -6.64 -7.22
N LYS A 259 20.20 -5.51 -7.91
CA LYS A 259 19.56 -5.41 -9.24
C LYS A 259 20.52 -5.67 -10.41
N SER A 260 21.82 -5.58 -10.18
CA SER A 260 22.85 -5.66 -11.23
C SER A 260 24.09 -6.40 -10.74
N GLU A 261 24.80 -7.07 -11.67
CA GLU A 261 26.06 -7.76 -11.35
C GLU A 261 27.17 -6.75 -10.99
N GLU A 262 27.09 -5.52 -11.49
CA GLU A 262 27.98 -4.42 -11.12
C GLU A 262 27.80 -4.02 -9.65
N GLU A 263 26.55 -3.83 -9.20
CA GLU A 263 26.23 -3.56 -7.78
C GLU A 263 26.68 -4.74 -6.89
N LYS A 264 26.43 -5.98 -7.32
CA LYS A 264 26.87 -7.19 -6.59
C LYS A 264 28.38 -7.21 -6.41
N THR A 265 29.13 -7.00 -7.48
CA THR A 265 30.60 -6.99 -7.46
C THR A 265 31.12 -5.88 -6.54
N ALA A 266 30.54 -4.68 -6.63
CA ALA A 266 30.92 -3.55 -5.78
C ALA A 266 30.66 -3.83 -4.29
N LEU A 267 29.52 -4.42 -3.94
CA LEU A 267 29.20 -4.79 -2.55
C LEU A 267 30.10 -5.91 -2.02
N VAL A 268 30.44 -6.90 -2.83
CA VAL A 268 31.37 -7.97 -2.44
C VAL A 268 32.77 -7.40 -2.16
N GLU A 269 33.27 -6.50 -3.01
CA GLU A 269 34.57 -5.86 -2.76
C GLU A 269 34.52 -4.93 -1.54
N ALA A 270 33.47 -4.12 -1.39
CA ALA A 270 33.30 -3.23 -0.24
C ALA A 270 33.15 -3.98 1.10
N SER A 271 32.66 -5.23 1.07
CA SER A 271 32.45 -6.07 2.25
C SER A 271 33.56 -7.10 2.49
N LYS A 272 34.67 -7.04 1.74
CA LYS A 272 35.76 -8.03 1.80
C LYS A 272 36.32 -8.22 3.22
N ASP A 273 36.59 -7.11 3.90
CA ASP A 273 37.13 -7.08 5.26
C ASP A 273 36.03 -6.89 6.33
N ALA A 274 34.76 -6.92 5.92
CA ALA A 274 33.63 -6.77 6.85
C ALA A 274 33.48 -8.01 7.75
N PRO A 275 33.00 -7.82 9.00
CA PRO A 275 32.64 -8.93 9.85
C PRO A 275 31.50 -9.75 9.22
N GLU A 276 31.52 -11.05 9.48
CA GLU A 276 30.57 -12.00 8.92
C GLU A 276 29.77 -12.69 10.02
N LEU A 277 28.45 -12.75 9.86
CA LEU A 277 27.54 -13.45 10.75
C LEU A 277 26.92 -14.64 10.01
N GLU A 278 26.99 -15.82 10.62
CA GLU A 278 26.29 -17.00 10.14
C GLU A 278 24.84 -16.96 10.63
N LEU A 279 23.90 -17.06 9.70
CA LEU A 279 22.46 -17.08 9.94
C LEU A 279 22.00 -18.48 10.31
N GLU A 280 21.02 -18.58 11.19
CA GLU A 280 20.26 -19.81 11.37
C GLU A 280 19.16 -19.93 10.29
N LEU A 281 18.54 -21.11 10.20
CA LEU A 281 17.48 -21.35 9.20
C LEU A 281 16.29 -20.38 9.36
N VAL A 282 15.92 -20.05 10.60
CA VAL A 282 14.81 -19.11 10.88
C VAL A 282 15.19 -17.70 10.48
N ASP A 283 16.45 -17.30 10.66
CA ASP A 283 16.95 -15.99 10.22
C ASP A 283 16.95 -15.90 8.70
N LEU A 284 17.36 -16.96 8.00
CA LEU A 284 17.30 -17.04 6.54
C LEU A 284 15.85 -16.92 6.03
N GLN A 285 14.88 -17.53 6.72
CA GLN A 285 13.46 -17.41 6.37
C GLN A 285 12.95 -15.98 6.55
N TRP A 286 13.36 -15.29 7.63
CA TRP A 286 13.05 -13.86 7.78
C TRP A 286 13.77 -12.98 6.75
N LEU A 287 15.00 -13.33 6.38
CA LEU A 287 15.72 -12.68 5.29
C LEU A 287 14.96 -12.84 3.97
N GLN A 288 14.39 -14.02 3.68
CA GLN A 288 13.53 -14.22 2.51
C GLN A 288 12.26 -13.37 2.54
N VAL A 289 11.59 -13.31 3.70
CA VAL A 289 10.42 -12.44 3.90
C VAL A 289 10.73 -10.99 3.54
N LEU A 290 11.88 -10.48 4.00
CA LEU A 290 12.34 -9.13 3.69
C LEU A 290 12.74 -8.99 2.21
N ALA A 291 13.54 -9.92 1.69
CA ALA A 291 14.10 -9.88 0.33
C ALA A 291 13.01 -9.81 -0.74
N GLU A 292 11.96 -10.61 -0.59
CA GLU A 292 10.84 -10.69 -1.53
C GLU A 292 9.81 -9.57 -1.32
N GLY A 293 9.99 -8.70 -0.31
CA GLY A 293 9.14 -7.54 -0.08
C GLY A 293 7.80 -7.84 0.61
N TRP A 294 7.65 -9.00 1.26
CA TRP A 294 6.45 -9.31 2.06
C TRP A 294 6.22 -8.31 3.20
N ALA A 295 7.31 -7.71 3.70
CA ALA A 295 7.29 -6.70 4.76
C ALA A 295 7.50 -5.26 4.24
N THR A 296 7.21 -5.01 2.95
CA THR A 296 7.25 -3.68 2.34
C THR A 296 6.55 -2.66 3.27
N PRO A 297 7.18 -1.51 3.59
CA PRO A 297 8.34 -0.91 2.92
C PRO A 297 9.68 -1.04 3.69
N LEU A 298 9.81 -1.99 4.62
CA LEU A 298 11.06 -2.20 5.36
C LEU A 298 12.25 -2.37 4.41
N THR A 299 13.38 -1.76 4.75
CA THR A 299 14.64 -1.83 4.00
C THR A 299 15.57 -2.95 4.48
N GLY A 300 15.20 -3.64 5.56
CA GLY A 300 15.96 -4.73 6.16
C GLY A 300 15.41 -5.11 7.52
N PHE A 301 16.25 -5.70 8.38
CA PHE A 301 15.87 -5.97 9.76
C PHE A 301 15.60 -4.66 10.50
N MET A 302 14.54 -4.64 11.31
CA MET A 302 14.08 -3.43 11.97
C MET A 302 15.19 -2.82 12.85
N ARG A 303 15.34 -1.50 12.72
CA ARG A 303 16.07 -0.68 13.70
C ARG A 303 15.22 -0.49 14.97
N GLU A 304 15.80 0.09 16.02
CA GLU A 304 15.11 0.25 17.30
C GLU A 304 13.78 1.02 17.13
N ARG A 305 13.77 2.06 16.29
CA ARG A 305 12.57 2.84 16.01
C ARG A 305 11.44 2.00 15.44
N GLN A 306 11.69 1.22 14.39
CA GLN A 306 10.65 0.35 13.79
C GLN A 306 10.25 -0.79 14.73
N TYR A 307 11.21 -1.33 15.51
CA TYR A 307 10.95 -2.34 16.52
C TYR A 307 9.95 -1.84 17.58
N LEU A 308 10.20 -0.66 18.15
CA LEU A 308 9.30 -0.04 19.13
C LEU A 308 7.94 0.29 18.51
N GLN A 309 7.90 0.80 17.28
CA GLN A 309 6.64 1.10 16.61
C GLN A 309 5.77 -0.16 16.42
N ALA A 310 6.37 -1.24 15.91
CA ALA A 310 5.70 -2.52 15.73
C ALA A 310 5.20 -3.10 17.06
N LEU A 311 6.04 -3.08 18.10
CA LEU A 311 5.74 -3.71 19.39
C LEU A 311 4.67 -2.98 20.20
N HIS A 312 4.56 -1.65 20.06
CA HIS A 312 3.62 -0.83 20.84
C HIS A 312 2.33 -0.49 20.09
N PHE A 313 2.36 -0.41 18.77
CA PHE A 313 1.26 0.13 17.99
C PHE A 313 0.76 -0.80 16.89
N ASP A 314 1.39 -1.97 16.70
CA ASP A 314 1.13 -2.87 15.57
C ASP A 314 1.27 -2.18 14.19
N GLN A 315 2.04 -1.10 14.13
CA GLN A 315 2.16 -0.24 12.95
C GLN A 315 3.57 0.31 12.78
N LEU A 316 3.89 0.74 11.55
CA LEU A 316 5.02 1.62 11.25
C LEU A 316 4.48 3.00 10.87
N PHE A 317 5.01 4.05 11.49
CA PHE A 317 4.67 5.44 11.19
C PHE A 317 5.68 6.11 10.26
N ASP A 318 6.93 5.62 10.25
CA ASP A 318 8.01 6.13 9.42
C ASP A 318 9.16 5.11 9.34
N LEU A 319 10.08 5.33 8.40
CA LEU A 319 11.30 4.53 8.24
C LEU A 319 12.56 5.31 8.68
N SER A 320 12.42 6.28 9.57
CA SER A 320 13.58 7.05 10.05
C SER A 320 14.58 6.11 10.73
N LYS A 321 15.86 6.34 10.43
CA LYS A 321 16.94 5.46 10.89
C LYS A 321 17.22 5.54 12.39
N LYS A 322 16.79 6.60 13.09
CA LYS A 322 17.13 6.81 14.51
C LYS A 322 15.93 7.26 15.33
N CYS A 323 15.92 6.88 16.61
CA CYS A 323 15.03 7.47 17.61
C CYS A 323 15.39 8.94 17.86
N ALA A 324 14.39 9.81 18.04
CA ALA A 324 14.64 11.21 18.37
C ALA A 324 15.28 11.33 19.76
N SER A 325 16.36 12.11 19.88
CA SER A 325 16.99 12.37 21.17
C SER A 325 16.11 13.30 22.01
N LEU A 326 15.80 12.88 23.24
CA LEU A 326 15.03 13.67 24.22
C LEU A 326 15.72 15.01 24.58
N ASN A 327 17.01 15.18 24.28
CA ASN A 327 17.79 16.35 24.65
C ASN A 327 17.85 17.45 23.56
N GLY A 328 16.88 17.50 22.64
CA GLY A 328 16.73 18.63 21.71
C GLY A 328 17.88 18.80 20.71
N GLY A 329 18.67 17.74 20.46
CA GLY A 329 19.59 17.72 19.32
C GLY A 329 18.77 17.76 18.03
N SER A 330 19.08 18.70 17.14
CA SER A 330 18.32 18.89 15.92
C SER A 330 18.25 17.59 15.12
N THR A 331 17.04 17.19 14.71
CA THR A 331 16.80 16.11 13.74
C THR A 331 17.23 16.50 12.32
N GLU A 332 17.97 17.61 12.17
CA GLU A 332 18.37 18.22 10.89
C GLU A 332 19.21 17.28 10.01
N ASN A 333 19.79 16.21 10.57
CA ASN A 333 20.57 15.20 9.83
C ASN A 333 20.02 13.77 9.95
N ALA A 334 18.83 13.57 10.54
CA ALA A 334 18.18 12.27 10.43
C ALA A 334 17.51 12.21 9.05
N GLU A 335 17.88 11.22 8.22
CA GLU A 335 17.10 10.86 7.03
C GLU A 335 15.69 10.48 7.51
N HIS A 336 14.81 11.48 7.61
CA HIS A 336 13.41 11.29 7.94
C HIS A 336 12.73 10.78 6.69
N ILE A 337 12.38 9.51 6.69
CA ILE A 337 11.67 8.85 5.59
C ILE A 337 10.23 8.68 6.07
N PRO A 338 9.35 9.68 5.88
CA PRO A 338 7.96 9.59 6.33
C PRO A 338 7.25 8.44 5.62
N LEU A 339 6.38 7.73 6.33
CA LEU A 339 5.32 6.96 5.67
C LEU A 339 4.12 7.87 5.46
N TYR A 340 3.46 7.73 4.31
CA TYR A 340 2.28 8.53 3.97
C TYR A 340 1.10 8.24 4.89
N GLU A 341 0.95 6.97 5.26
CA GLU A 341 0.01 6.51 6.25
C GLU A 341 0.69 5.47 7.15
N PRO A 342 0.23 5.35 8.40
CA PRO A 342 0.66 4.27 9.27
C PRO A 342 0.36 2.90 8.64
N ILE A 343 1.38 2.07 8.44
CA ILE A 343 1.25 0.75 7.81
C ILE A 343 1.14 -0.30 8.90
N SER A 344 0.23 -1.27 8.76
CA SER A 344 0.14 -2.41 9.69
C SER A 344 1.43 -3.23 9.68
N GLN A 345 2.02 -3.44 10.86
CA GLN A 345 3.21 -4.23 11.13
C GLN A 345 3.17 -4.68 12.60
N SER A 346 2.43 -5.75 12.87
CA SER A 346 2.23 -6.27 14.24
C SER A 346 3.35 -7.19 14.75
N VAL A 347 4.24 -7.63 13.85
CA VAL A 347 5.33 -8.55 14.21
C VAL A 347 6.69 -7.87 14.03
N PRO A 348 7.54 -7.87 15.06
CA PRO A 348 8.96 -7.53 14.92
C PRO A 348 9.68 -8.47 13.96
N ILE A 349 10.37 -7.90 12.96
CA ILE A 349 11.28 -8.63 12.06
C ILE A 349 12.70 -8.15 12.37
N VAL A 350 13.38 -8.89 13.25
CA VAL A 350 14.69 -8.52 13.82
C VAL A 350 15.66 -9.68 13.69
N LEU A 351 16.95 -9.38 13.70
CA LEU A 351 18.05 -10.36 13.76
C LEU A 351 18.67 -10.34 15.16
N PRO A 352 18.37 -11.32 16.04
CA PRO A 352 19.00 -11.41 17.35
C PRO A 352 20.48 -11.74 17.25
N ILE A 353 21.32 -11.08 18.05
CA ILE A 353 22.75 -11.38 18.15
C ILE A 353 23.19 -11.50 19.62
N ASN A 354 24.13 -12.38 19.89
CA ASN A 354 24.73 -12.53 21.22
C ASN A 354 25.87 -11.52 21.45
N GLU A 355 26.44 -11.49 22.66
CA GLU A 355 27.53 -10.54 23.01
C GLU A 355 28.79 -10.72 22.15
N GLU A 356 29.13 -11.96 21.77
CA GLU A 356 30.29 -12.24 20.91
C GLU A 356 30.08 -11.69 19.50
N GLN A 357 28.90 -11.92 18.91
CA GLN A 357 28.51 -11.40 17.61
C GLN A 357 28.43 -9.86 17.63
N LYS A 358 27.89 -9.27 18.71
CA LYS A 358 27.89 -7.81 18.90
C LYS A 358 29.31 -7.24 18.92
N ALA A 359 30.23 -7.86 19.67
CA ALA A 359 31.63 -7.45 19.70
C ALA A 359 32.30 -7.59 18.32
N LYS A 360 31.95 -8.64 17.57
CA LYS A 360 32.42 -8.87 16.19
C LYS A 360 31.91 -7.81 15.21
N VAL A 361 30.66 -7.36 15.36
CA VAL A 361 30.08 -6.29 14.53
C VAL A 361 30.76 -4.95 14.82
N GLY A 362 30.93 -4.58 16.10
CA GLY A 362 31.60 -3.33 16.49
C GLY A 362 31.03 -2.09 15.77
N ASP A 363 31.93 -1.26 15.24
CA ASP A 363 31.57 -0.04 14.48
C ASP A 363 31.56 -0.25 12.95
N ALA A 364 31.55 -1.51 12.49
CA ALA A 364 31.57 -1.83 11.06
C ALA A 364 30.36 -1.18 10.35
N LYS A 365 30.58 -0.74 9.10
CA LYS A 365 29.52 -0.10 8.28
C LYS A 365 28.76 -1.06 7.40
N ILE A 366 29.34 -2.24 7.16
CA ILE A 366 28.77 -3.31 6.37
C ILE A 366 29.04 -4.61 7.11
N ILE A 367 28.05 -5.49 7.17
CA ILE A 367 28.12 -6.83 7.77
C ILE A 367 27.78 -7.85 6.69
N LYS A 368 28.61 -8.88 6.54
CA LYS A 368 28.30 -10.03 5.69
C LYS A 368 27.34 -10.97 6.41
N LEU A 369 26.30 -11.41 5.73
CA LEU A 369 25.37 -12.42 6.22
C LEU A 369 25.52 -13.68 5.38
N SER A 370 25.88 -14.78 6.04
CA SER A 370 26.12 -16.07 5.40
C SER A 370 25.17 -17.14 5.93
N TYR A 371 24.87 -18.14 5.10
CA TYR A 371 24.11 -19.31 5.50
C TYR A 371 24.70 -20.55 4.85
N ASN A 372 24.97 -21.59 5.65
CA ASN A 372 25.75 -22.76 5.25
C ASN A 372 27.09 -22.38 4.59
N ASN A 373 27.78 -21.38 5.16
CA ASN A 373 29.04 -20.81 4.64
C ASN A 373 28.93 -20.18 3.22
N LYS A 374 27.71 -19.91 2.73
CA LYS A 374 27.49 -19.14 1.50
C LYS A 374 27.07 -17.72 1.87
N LEU A 375 27.78 -16.73 1.33
CA LEU A 375 27.38 -15.32 1.43
C LEU A 375 26.04 -15.12 0.72
N VAL A 376 25.00 -14.74 1.48
CA VAL A 376 23.63 -14.57 0.96
C VAL A 376 23.23 -13.10 0.86
N ALA A 377 23.73 -12.25 1.76
CA ALA A 377 23.38 -10.84 1.80
C ALA A 377 24.48 -10.01 2.47
N VAL A 378 24.36 -8.69 2.34
CA VAL A 378 25.05 -7.72 3.18
C VAL A 378 24.04 -6.84 3.90
N LEU A 379 24.38 -6.45 5.12
CA LEU A 379 23.64 -5.47 5.92
C LEU A 379 24.49 -4.21 6.06
N GLU A 380 23.97 -3.10 5.57
CA GLU A 380 24.60 -1.78 5.55
C GLU A 380 24.03 -0.89 6.66
N ASP A 381 24.86 0.05 7.13
CA ASP A 381 24.52 1.01 8.18
C ASP A 381 23.92 0.35 9.44
N PRO A 382 24.62 -0.62 10.06
CA PRO A 382 24.08 -1.40 11.16
C PRO A 382 23.77 -0.56 12.39
N GLU A 383 22.73 -0.98 13.10
CA GLU A 383 22.36 -0.47 14.42
C GLU A 383 22.13 -1.63 15.37
N ILE A 384 22.81 -1.58 16.51
CA ILE A 384 22.66 -2.56 17.58
C ILE A 384 21.86 -1.93 18.71
N PHE A 385 20.78 -2.58 19.12
CA PHE A 385 19.94 -2.15 20.23
C PHE A 385 19.57 -3.33 21.16
N PRO A 386 19.25 -3.08 22.44
CA PRO A 386 18.88 -4.15 23.37
C PRO A 386 17.58 -4.85 22.94
N HIS A 387 17.57 -6.19 23.03
CA HIS A 387 16.42 -6.99 22.60
C HIS A 387 15.25 -6.93 23.60
N HIS A 388 15.51 -6.72 24.89
CA HIS A 388 14.50 -6.71 25.95
C HIS A 388 13.50 -7.90 25.85
N LYS A 389 14.04 -9.12 25.71
CA LYS A 389 13.29 -10.35 25.36
C LYS A 389 12.01 -10.56 26.16
N MET A 390 12.03 -10.31 27.47
CA MET A 390 10.85 -10.50 28.33
C MET A 390 9.70 -9.54 27.97
N GLU A 391 10.02 -8.27 27.72
CA GLU A 391 9.04 -7.29 27.28
C GLU A 391 8.51 -7.64 25.88
N ARG A 392 9.40 -8.04 24.97
CA ARG A 392 9.02 -8.50 23.63
C ARG A 392 7.97 -9.59 23.68
N VAL A 393 8.25 -10.67 24.42
CA VAL A 393 7.33 -11.82 24.46
C VAL A 393 6.01 -11.49 25.14
N GLN A 394 6.03 -10.64 26.18
CA GLN A 394 4.82 -10.17 26.85
C GLN A 394 3.92 -9.36 25.92
N ARG A 395 4.48 -8.42 25.16
CA ARG A 395 3.69 -7.58 24.25
C ARG A 395 3.24 -8.34 23.02
N GLN A 396 4.14 -9.13 22.42
CA GLN A 396 3.86 -9.81 21.16
C GLN A 396 2.93 -11.02 21.32
N PHE A 397 3.06 -11.79 22.41
CA PHE A 397 2.34 -13.07 22.58
C PHE A 397 1.32 -13.04 23.72
N ALA A 398 1.33 -12.03 24.59
CA ALA A 398 0.61 -12.02 25.87
C ALA A 398 0.95 -13.25 26.76
N CYS A 399 2.11 -13.86 26.53
CA CYS A 399 2.54 -15.10 27.18
C CYS A 399 4.06 -15.09 27.38
N THR A 400 4.51 -15.57 28.54
CA THR A 400 5.93 -15.73 28.90
C THR A 400 6.31 -17.20 29.15
N ASP A 401 5.38 -18.13 28.92
CA ASP A 401 5.59 -19.55 29.16
C ASP A 401 6.51 -20.15 28.10
N ARG A 402 7.58 -20.81 28.53
CA ARG A 402 8.54 -21.52 27.66
C ARG A 402 7.97 -22.78 27.00
N GLY A 403 6.77 -23.23 27.39
CA GLY A 403 6.01 -24.23 26.65
C GLY A 403 5.48 -23.70 25.31
N HIS A 404 5.42 -22.38 25.12
CA HIS A 404 5.15 -21.79 23.83
C HIS A 404 6.44 -21.76 22.98
N PRO A 405 6.50 -22.46 21.84
CA PRO A 405 7.77 -22.79 21.21
C PRO A 405 8.52 -21.55 20.69
N THR A 406 7.82 -20.57 20.12
CA THR A 406 8.46 -19.32 19.68
C THR A 406 8.86 -18.41 20.84
N VAL A 407 8.19 -18.49 21.99
CA VAL A 407 8.58 -17.74 23.19
C VAL A 407 9.88 -18.31 23.72
N ASP A 408 10.01 -19.64 23.76
CA ASP A 408 11.26 -20.30 24.14
C ASP A 408 12.41 -19.97 23.18
N MET A 409 12.18 -20.01 21.86
CA MET A 409 13.15 -19.58 20.84
C MET A 409 13.63 -18.14 21.09
N ILE A 410 12.71 -17.19 21.31
CA ILE A 410 13.08 -15.79 21.58
C ILE A 410 13.86 -15.69 22.88
N LEU A 411 13.41 -16.31 23.97
CA LEU A 411 14.07 -16.23 25.27
C LEU A 411 15.49 -16.86 25.26
N ASN A 412 15.73 -17.84 24.38
CA ASN A 412 17.04 -18.48 24.17
C ASN A 412 17.92 -17.76 23.15
N SER A 413 17.38 -16.82 22.37
CA SER A 413 18.14 -16.02 21.42
C SER A 413 19.03 -14.96 22.09
N GLY A 414 19.85 -14.27 21.30
CA GLY A 414 20.74 -13.21 21.77
C GLY A 414 20.05 -12.03 22.47
N ASP A 415 20.79 -11.35 23.34
CA ASP A 415 20.28 -10.22 24.15
C ASP A 415 20.25 -8.88 23.39
N TRP A 416 20.74 -8.86 22.15
CA TRP A 416 20.77 -7.70 21.28
C TRP A 416 20.06 -7.99 19.96
N CYS A 417 19.64 -6.95 19.26
CA CYS A 417 19.13 -7.01 17.90
C CYS A 417 20.01 -6.18 16.97
N LEU A 418 20.22 -6.67 15.76
CA LEU A 418 20.90 -5.98 14.66
C LEU A 418 19.88 -5.52 13.61
N GLY A 419 19.69 -4.22 13.49
CA GLY A 419 18.92 -3.57 12.43
C GLY A 419 19.82 -2.96 11.37
N GLY A 420 19.31 -2.74 10.17
CA GLY A 420 20.08 -2.14 9.08
C GLY A 420 19.41 -2.31 7.71
N ASP A 421 20.01 -1.70 6.70
CA ASP A 421 19.55 -1.81 5.31
C ASP A 421 20.15 -3.09 4.70
N ILE A 422 19.33 -3.91 4.04
CA ILE A 422 19.75 -5.21 3.52
C ILE A 422 19.83 -5.19 1.99
N LYS A 423 20.87 -5.85 1.47
CA LYS A 423 21.02 -6.19 0.05
C LYS A 423 21.22 -7.69 -0.08
N VAL A 424 20.28 -8.38 -0.71
CA VAL A 424 20.30 -9.83 -0.91
C VAL A 424 20.83 -10.14 -2.32
N PHE A 425 21.86 -10.98 -2.40
CA PHE A 425 22.57 -11.21 -3.66
C PHE A 425 21.81 -12.09 -4.64
N GLU A 426 21.10 -13.09 -4.12
CA GLU A 426 20.41 -14.09 -4.93
C GLU A 426 19.08 -14.45 -4.30
N ARG A 427 18.14 -14.90 -5.14
CA ARG A 427 16.88 -15.45 -4.65
C ARG A 427 17.16 -16.63 -3.72
N ILE A 428 16.57 -16.59 -2.54
CA ILE A 428 16.68 -17.67 -1.56
C ILE A 428 15.91 -18.89 -2.08
N ARG A 429 16.59 -20.04 -2.09
CA ARG A 429 16.07 -21.34 -2.49
C ARG A 429 16.44 -22.36 -1.42
N TYR A 430 15.59 -23.37 -1.26
CA TYR A 430 15.81 -24.43 -0.27
C TYR A 430 16.19 -25.76 -0.91
N ASP A 431 16.04 -25.89 -2.23
CA ASP A 431 16.35 -27.09 -3.01
C ASP A 431 15.66 -28.36 -2.44
N ASP A 432 14.48 -28.17 -1.84
CA ASP A 432 13.67 -29.21 -1.19
C ASP A 432 12.56 -29.78 -2.09
N GLY A 433 12.61 -29.43 -3.39
CA GLY A 433 11.61 -29.80 -4.38
C GLY A 433 10.31 -28.99 -4.31
N LEU A 434 10.27 -27.90 -3.52
CA LEU A 434 9.09 -27.04 -3.38
C LEU A 434 9.31 -25.58 -3.81
N ASP A 435 10.49 -25.22 -4.31
CA ASP A 435 10.81 -23.82 -4.69
C ASP A 435 9.90 -23.28 -5.80
N GLN A 436 9.34 -24.14 -6.66
CA GLN A 436 8.34 -23.77 -7.67
C GLN A 436 7.04 -23.18 -7.06
N TYR A 437 6.76 -23.47 -5.79
CA TYR A 437 5.63 -22.92 -5.06
C TYR A 437 5.99 -21.64 -4.30
N ARG A 438 7.27 -21.33 -4.08
CA ARG A 438 7.73 -20.14 -3.33
C ARG A 438 7.75 -18.92 -4.23
N LYS A 439 6.57 -18.41 -4.57
CA LYS A 439 6.39 -17.25 -5.45
C LYS A 439 6.52 -15.94 -4.66
N THR A 440 7.25 -14.97 -5.19
CA THR A 440 7.32 -13.63 -4.58
C THR A 440 5.97 -12.91 -4.72
N PRO A 441 5.69 -11.85 -3.94
CA PRO A 441 4.49 -11.03 -4.12
C PRO A 441 4.34 -10.49 -5.54
N ASN A 442 5.43 -10.09 -6.20
CA ASN A 442 5.41 -9.61 -7.58
C ASN A 442 5.10 -10.72 -8.57
N GLU A 443 5.64 -11.93 -8.40
CA GLU A 443 5.30 -13.09 -9.23
C GLU A 443 3.82 -13.48 -9.08
N LEU A 444 3.28 -13.42 -7.85
CA LEU A 444 1.86 -13.65 -7.60
C LEU A 444 0.98 -12.61 -8.28
N ARG A 445 1.30 -11.33 -8.16
CA ARG A 445 0.60 -10.25 -8.87
C ARG A 445 0.62 -10.47 -10.38
N ALA A 446 1.79 -10.80 -10.94
CA ALA A 446 1.95 -11.09 -12.36
C ALA A 446 1.11 -12.31 -12.79
N GLU A 447 1.06 -13.38 -11.98
CA GLU A 447 0.24 -14.55 -12.26
C GLU A 447 -1.27 -14.24 -12.24
N PHE A 448 -1.74 -13.48 -11.26
CA PHE A 448 -3.14 -13.05 -11.21
C PHE A 448 -3.51 -12.15 -12.38
N ALA A 449 -2.63 -11.22 -12.76
CA ALA A 449 -2.81 -10.36 -13.92
C ALA A 449 -2.83 -11.17 -15.23
N ALA A 450 -1.91 -12.12 -15.41
CA ALA A 450 -1.87 -13.02 -16.57
C ALA A 450 -3.14 -13.90 -16.66
N LYS A 451 -3.71 -14.25 -15.51
CA LYS A 451 -5.00 -14.95 -15.43
C LYS A 451 -6.19 -14.01 -15.55
N GLY A 452 -6.02 -12.70 -15.72
CA GLY A 452 -7.10 -11.73 -15.87
C GLY A 452 -8.01 -11.60 -14.63
N SER A 453 -7.45 -11.83 -13.45
CA SER A 453 -8.15 -11.68 -12.18
C SER A 453 -8.55 -10.22 -11.94
N ASP A 454 -9.78 -9.99 -11.52
CA ASP A 454 -10.28 -8.68 -11.08
C ASP A 454 -10.47 -8.59 -9.55
N CYS A 455 -10.29 -9.70 -8.84
CA CYS A 455 -10.29 -9.76 -7.38
C CYS A 455 -9.51 -11.00 -6.90
N VAL A 456 -8.58 -10.81 -5.98
CA VAL A 456 -7.86 -11.94 -5.35
C VAL A 456 -8.30 -12.04 -3.89
N PHE A 457 -8.66 -13.24 -3.47
CA PHE A 457 -8.95 -13.55 -2.06
C PHE A 457 -8.01 -14.63 -1.54
N ALA A 458 -7.58 -14.52 -0.28
CA ALA A 458 -6.58 -15.42 0.28
C ALA A 458 -7.12 -16.33 1.39
N PHE A 459 -6.56 -17.54 1.42
CA PHE A 459 -6.73 -18.47 2.53
C PHE A 459 -5.35 -18.85 3.08
N GLN A 460 -5.02 -18.31 4.24
CA GLN A 460 -3.82 -18.66 5.01
C GLN A 460 -4.05 -19.99 5.74
N LEU A 461 -3.06 -20.88 5.71
CA LEU A 461 -3.13 -22.15 6.42
C LEU A 461 -1.75 -22.68 6.81
N ARG A 462 -1.73 -23.42 7.92
CA ARG A 462 -0.58 -24.25 8.35
C ARG A 462 -0.94 -25.73 8.50
N ASN A 463 -2.22 -26.06 8.30
CA ASN A 463 -2.78 -27.39 8.54
C ASN A 463 -3.25 -28.02 7.21
N PRO A 464 -3.42 -29.36 7.15
CA PRO A 464 -4.07 -30.02 6.02
C PRO A 464 -5.49 -29.48 5.73
N ILE A 465 -5.89 -29.52 4.46
CA ILE A 465 -7.22 -29.06 4.02
C ILE A 465 -8.24 -30.18 4.18
N HIS A 466 -9.28 -29.95 4.96
CA HIS A 466 -10.51 -30.77 4.93
C HIS A 466 -11.63 -30.02 4.19
N ASN A 467 -12.73 -30.71 3.89
CA ASN A 467 -13.83 -30.16 3.08
C ASN A 467 -14.55 -28.98 3.73
N GLY A 468 -14.34 -28.75 5.03
CA GLY A 468 -14.79 -27.55 5.73
C GLY A 468 -14.07 -26.32 5.19
N HIS A 469 -12.73 -26.33 5.16
CA HIS A 469 -11.96 -25.24 4.54
C HIS A 469 -12.35 -25.03 3.07
N ALA A 470 -12.54 -26.13 2.32
CA ALA A 470 -12.96 -26.06 0.92
C ALA A 470 -14.34 -25.40 0.75
N LEU A 471 -15.31 -25.71 1.61
CA LEU A 471 -16.62 -25.08 1.62
C LEU A 471 -16.51 -23.56 1.77
N LEU A 472 -15.71 -23.08 2.73
CA LEU A 472 -15.53 -21.64 2.93
C LEU A 472 -14.87 -20.94 1.74
N MET A 473 -13.85 -21.56 1.14
CA MET A 473 -13.20 -21.00 -0.04
C MET A 473 -14.16 -20.90 -1.24
N LYS A 474 -15.03 -21.90 -1.43
CA LYS A 474 -16.08 -21.86 -2.47
C LYS A 474 -17.11 -20.78 -2.22
N GLU A 475 -17.63 -20.69 -1.00
CA GLU A 475 -18.65 -19.68 -0.71
C GLU A 475 -18.11 -18.26 -0.78
N THR A 476 -16.86 -18.05 -0.35
CA THR A 476 -16.19 -16.76 -0.50
C THR A 476 -16.11 -16.39 -1.98
N ARG A 477 -15.73 -17.33 -2.85
CA ARG A 477 -15.78 -17.14 -4.30
C ARG A 477 -17.18 -16.78 -4.78
N GLU A 478 -18.20 -17.54 -4.41
CA GLU A 478 -19.59 -17.30 -4.84
C GLU A 478 -20.09 -15.91 -4.41
N MET A 479 -19.76 -15.49 -3.19
CA MET A 479 -20.06 -14.16 -2.69
C MET A 479 -19.38 -13.06 -3.52
N LEU A 480 -18.07 -13.21 -3.78
CA LEU A 480 -17.29 -12.26 -4.58
C LEU A 480 -17.74 -12.22 -6.04
N SER A 481 -18.21 -13.35 -6.58
CA SER A 481 -18.70 -13.45 -7.97
C SER A 481 -19.95 -12.60 -8.24
N LYS A 482 -20.59 -12.04 -7.20
CA LYS A 482 -21.68 -11.06 -7.32
C LYS A 482 -21.18 -9.65 -7.69
N ARG A 483 -19.91 -9.35 -7.41
CA ARG A 483 -19.26 -8.04 -7.61
C ARG A 483 -18.13 -8.08 -8.64
N TYR A 484 -17.48 -9.24 -8.78
CA TYR A 484 -16.31 -9.46 -9.61
C TYR A 484 -16.59 -10.59 -10.62
N GLN A 485 -16.07 -10.46 -11.82
CA GLN A 485 -16.24 -11.43 -12.91
C GLN A 485 -15.30 -12.62 -12.76
N LYS A 486 -14.07 -12.39 -12.28
CA LYS A 486 -13.03 -13.42 -12.20
C LYS A 486 -12.29 -13.36 -10.86
N PRO A 487 -12.99 -13.58 -9.72
CA PRO A 487 -12.32 -13.72 -8.44
C PRO A 487 -11.31 -14.88 -8.52
N MET A 488 -10.23 -14.85 -7.76
CA MET A 488 -9.21 -15.90 -7.72
C MET A 488 -8.76 -16.18 -6.29
N LEU A 489 -8.64 -17.47 -5.95
CA LEU A 489 -8.13 -17.93 -4.67
C LEU A 489 -6.62 -17.98 -4.68
N LEU A 490 -5.99 -17.30 -3.72
CA LEU A 490 -4.63 -17.57 -3.27
C LEU A 490 -4.67 -18.57 -2.12
N LEU A 491 -4.47 -19.85 -2.43
CA LEU A 491 -4.32 -20.91 -1.43
C LEU A 491 -2.88 -20.91 -0.95
N HIS A 492 -2.66 -20.46 0.29
CA HIS A 492 -1.36 -19.93 0.66
C HIS A 492 -0.79 -20.59 1.93
N PRO A 493 -0.40 -21.89 1.88
CA PRO A 493 0.24 -22.55 3.01
C PRO A 493 1.50 -21.82 3.48
N LEU A 494 1.64 -21.66 4.78
CA LEU A 494 2.88 -21.20 5.39
C LEU A 494 3.95 -22.29 5.29
N GLY A 495 5.17 -21.90 4.91
CA GLY A 495 6.30 -22.80 4.68
C GLY A 495 7.61 -22.41 5.35
N GLY A 496 7.65 -21.36 6.16
CA GLY A 496 8.73 -21.17 7.12
C GLY A 496 8.65 -22.16 8.28
N TRP A 497 9.42 -21.90 9.34
CA TRP A 497 9.42 -22.73 10.54
C TRP A 497 8.02 -22.91 11.14
N THR A 498 7.73 -24.13 11.57
CA THR A 498 6.51 -24.53 12.30
C THR A 498 6.92 -25.47 13.42
N LYS A 499 6.14 -25.52 14.51
CA LYS A 499 6.41 -26.41 15.64
C LYS A 499 6.35 -27.89 15.24
N ASP A 500 7.10 -28.73 15.94
CA ASP A 500 7.32 -30.16 15.61
C ASP A 500 6.05 -31.02 15.51
N SER A 501 4.97 -30.62 16.19
CA SER A 501 3.70 -31.35 16.18
C SER A 501 2.81 -31.06 14.97
N ASP A 502 3.13 -30.03 14.19
CA ASP A 502 2.41 -29.69 12.96
C ASP A 502 2.84 -30.63 11.80
N VAL A 503 1.96 -30.79 10.81
CA VAL A 503 2.29 -31.63 9.63
C VAL A 503 3.36 -30.93 8.79
N PRO A 504 4.47 -31.60 8.43
CA PRO A 504 5.54 -31.01 7.65
C PRO A 504 5.07 -30.46 6.30
N LEU A 505 5.72 -29.39 5.85
CA LEU A 505 5.37 -28.67 4.62
C LEU A 505 5.28 -29.60 3.38
N PRO A 506 6.24 -30.50 3.09
CA PRO A 506 6.13 -31.38 1.91
C PRO A 506 4.90 -32.30 1.94
N THR A 507 4.49 -32.74 3.12
CA THR A 507 3.27 -33.55 3.29
C THR A 507 2.03 -32.70 3.07
N ARG A 508 2.00 -31.45 3.57
CA ARG A 508 0.88 -30.53 3.33
C ARG A 508 0.72 -30.17 1.87
N ILE A 509 1.81 -29.86 1.16
CA ILE A 509 1.75 -29.52 -0.27
C ILE A 509 1.20 -30.68 -1.09
N ARG A 510 1.72 -31.90 -0.91
CA ARG A 510 1.15 -33.11 -1.55
C ARG A 510 -0.33 -33.29 -1.23
N GLN A 511 -0.72 -33.08 0.03
CA GLN A 511 -2.12 -33.16 0.44
C GLN A 511 -3.00 -32.11 -0.27
N HIS A 512 -2.51 -30.89 -0.43
CA HIS A 512 -3.22 -29.81 -1.12
C HIS A 512 -3.32 -30.06 -2.63
N GLU A 513 -2.28 -30.63 -3.25
CA GLU A 513 -2.31 -31.07 -4.65
C GLU A 513 -3.42 -32.09 -4.88
N GLU A 514 -3.58 -33.09 -4.01
CA GLU A 514 -4.68 -34.08 -4.12
C GLU A 514 -6.06 -33.42 -3.97
N VAL A 515 -6.20 -32.40 -3.11
CA VAL A 515 -7.44 -31.62 -3.02
C VAL A 515 -7.74 -30.89 -4.34
N LEU A 516 -6.73 -30.30 -4.98
CA LEU A 516 -6.89 -29.63 -6.28
C LEU A 516 -7.19 -30.63 -7.41
N LYS A 517 -6.48 -31.76 -7.46
CA LYS A 517 -6.71 -32.83 -8.44
C LYS A 517 -8.12 -33.42 -8.36
N SER A 518 -8.70 -33.51 -7.17
CA SER A 518 -10.07 -34.00 -6.99
C SER A 518 -11.15 -33.07 -7.54
N GLY A 519 -10.81 -31.82 -7.90
CA GLY A 519 -11.79 -30.79 -8.26
C GLY A 519 -12.56 -30.23 -7.06
N THR A 520 -12.25 -30.67 -5.83
CA THR A 520 -12.82 -30.09 -4.61
C THR A 520 -12.49 -28.61 -4.51
N LEU A 521 -11.30 -28.18 -4.92
CA LEU A 521 -11.01 -26.78 -5.28
C LEU A 521 -10.60 -26.78 -6.75
N SER A 522 -11.17 -25.89 -7.57
CA SER A 522 -10.83 -25.90 -8.99
C SER A 522 -9.46 -25.25 -9.22
N PRO A 523 -8.55 -25.91 -9.96
CA PRO A 523 -7.28 -25.32 -10.39
C PRO A 523 -7.44 -24.08 -11.28
N GLU A 524 -8.58 -23.91 -11.96
CA GLU A 524 -8.80 -22.78 -12.88
C GLU A 524 -8.81 -21.43 -12.17
N TRP A 525 -9.31 -21.41 -10.94
CA TRP A 525 -9.41 -20.20 -10.13
C TRP A 525 -8.58 -20.24 -8.86
N THR A 526 -7.67 -21.22 -8.72
CA THR A 526 -6.81 -21.35 -7.53
C THR A 526 -5.34 -21.27 -7.90
N VAL A 527 -4.60 -20.42 -7.20
CA VAL A 527 -3.13 -20.39 -7.20
C VAL A 527 -2.64 -20.97 -5.87
N LEU A 528 -1.90 -22.07 -5.93
CA LEU A 528 -1.21 -22.67 -4.78
C LEU A 528 0.21 -22.09 -4.70
N ALA A 529 0.54 -21.41 -3.60
CA ALA A 529 1.87 -20.86 -3.36
C ALA A 529 2.26 -21.00 -1.88
N ILE A 530 3.55 -20.98 -1.59
CA ILE A 530 4.09 -21.09 -0.23
C ILE A 530 4.45 -19.70 0.29
N PHE A 531 3.92 -19.35 1.46
CA PHE A 531 4.30 -18.15 2.18
C PHE A 531 5.55 -18.41 3.04
N PRO A 532 6.67 -17.69 2.86
CA PRO A 532 7.96 -18.09 3.44
C PRO A 532 8.13 -17.76 4.93
N SER A 533 7.22 -16.97 5.52
CA SER A 533 7.34 -16.55 6.93
C SER A 533 7.41 -17.73 7.89
N PRO A 534 8.27 -17.67 8.93
CA PRO A 534 8.12 -18.47 10.13
C PRO A 534 6.73 -18.27 10.75
N MET A 535 6.17 -19.33 11.33
CA MET A 535 4.94 -19.28 12.13
C MET A 535 5.29 -18.93 13.56
N LEU A 536 4.66 -17.89 14.11
CA LEU A 536 4.92 -17.44 15.48
C LEU A 536 3.97 -18.07 16.49
N TYR A 537 2.76 -18.45 16.07
CA TYR A 537 1.66 -18.84 16.95
C TYR A 537 1.17 -17.72 17.88
N ALA A 538 1.25 -16.45 17.43
CA ALA A 538 0.91 -15.27 18.24
C ALA A 538 -0.53 -14.77 18.06
N GLY A 539 -1.44 -15.63 17.58
CA GLY A 539 -2.88 -15.37 17.59
C GLY A 539 -3.29 -14.04 16.91
N PRO A 540 -4.05 -13.16 17.61
CA PRO A 540 -4.49 -11.87 17.07
C PRO A 540 -3.37 -10.92 16.63
N THR A 541 -2.19 -11.02 17.22
CA THR A 541 -1.02 -10.23 16.77
C THR A 541 -0.55 -10.73 15.41
N GLU A 542 -0.40 -12.05 15.25
CA GLU A 542 0.16 -12.64 14.04
C GLU A 542 -0.82 -12.65 12.85
N VAL A 543 -2.13 -12.76 13.08
CA VAL A 543 -3.11 -12.76 11.97
C VAL A 543 -3.09 -11.44 11.19
N GLN A 544 -2.77 -10.32 11.85
CA GLN A 544 -2.54 -9.03 11.19
C GLN A 544 -1.36 -9.09 10.21
N TRP A 545 -0.24 -9.68 10.65
CA TRP A 545 0.91 -9.94 9.76
C TRP A 545 0.55 -10.85 8.60
N HIS A 546 -0.18 -11.95 8.87
CA HIS A 546 -0.61 -12.86 7.82
C HIS A 546 -1.48 -12.15 6.78
N ALA A 547 -2.39 -11.27 7.18
CA ALA A 547 -3.25 -10.51 6.29
C ALA A 547 -2.48 -9.44 5.50
N ARG A 548 -1.68 -8.61 6.20
CA ARG A 548 -0.87 -7.55 5.60
C ARG A 548 0.12 -8.09 4.57
N ALA A 549 0.80 -9.20 4.84
CA ALA A 549 1.68 -9.83 3.87
C ALA A 549 0.95 -10.21 2.57
N ARG A 550 -0.35 -10.52 2.63
CA ARG A 550 -1.14 -10.86 1.44
C ARG A 550 -1.62 -9.63 0.67
N VAL A 551 -1.76 -8.48 1.34
CA VAL A 551 -1.94 -7.20 0.64
C VAL A 551 -0.76 -6.93 -0.30
N ALA A 552 0.48 -7.24 0.14
CA ALA A 552 1.66 -7.13 -0.73
C ALA A 552 1.54 -8.01 -1.99
N ALA A 553 0.86 -9.16 -1.92
CA ALA A 553 0.57 -10.04 -3.06
C ALA A 553 -0.67 -9.65 -3.90
N GLY A 554 -1.28 -8.50 -3.63
CA GLY A 554 -2.45 -7.99 -4.38
C GLY A 554 -3.79 -8.58 -3.94
N VAL A 555 -3.87 -9.11 -2.72
CA VAL A 555 -5.11 -9.65 -2.15
C VAL A 555 -6.05 -8.52 -1.71
N ALA A 556 -7.31 -8.61 -2.14
CA ALA A 556 -8.37 -7.66 -1.80
C ALA A 556 -9.36 -8.20 -0.77
N ALA A 557 -9.43 -9.51 -0.57
CA ALA A 557 -10.27 -10.13 0.46
C ALA A 557 -9.53 -11.23 1.24
N TYR A 558 -9.72 -11.30 2.55
CA TYR A 558 -8.98 -12.22 3.42
C TYR A 558 -9.92 -13.06 4.27
N ILE A 559 -9.85 -14.38 4.12
CA ILE A 559 -10.65 -15.30 4.92
C ILE A 559 -9.98 -15.51 6.28
N VAL A 560 -10.70 -15.21 7.37
CA VAL A 560 -10.18 -15.35 8.73
C VAL A 560 -11.03 -16.30 9.58
N GLY A 561 -10.36 -17.36 10.04
CA GLY A 561 -10.88 -18.45 10.87
C GLY A 561 -11.26 -18.10 12.31
N ARG A 562 -11.76 -19.11 13.02
CA ARG A 562 -11.73 -19.19 14.48
C ARG A 562 -10.30 -19.50 14.94
N ASP A 563 -9.85 -18.83 15.99
CA ASP A 563 -8.49 -18.96 16.57
C ASP A 563 -7.36 -18.88 15.51
N PRO A 564 -7.36 -17.86 14.63
CA PRO A 564 -6.35 -17.76 13.59
C PRO A 564 -4.99 -17.51 14.25
N ALA A 565 -3.98 -18.21 13.75
CA ALA A 565 -2.63 -18.21 14.30
C ALA A 565 -2.52 -18.58 15.80
N GLY A 566 -3.55 -19.17 16.39
CA GLY A 566 -3.52 -19.58 17.79
C GLY A 566 -2.78 -20.89 18.05
N ILE A 567 -2.52 -21.11 19.34
CA ILE A 567 -1.96 -22.33 19.93
C ILE A 567 -2.70 -22.63 21.23
N GLN A 568 -2.61 -23.88 21.70
CA GLN A 568 -3.10 -24.23 23.02
C GLN A 568 -2.19 -23.63 24.09
N ASP A 569 -2.78 -23.14 25.17
CA ASP A 569 -2.08 -22.75 26.37
C ASP A 569 -1.33 -23.98 26.93
N PRO A 570 0.00 -23.92 27.09
CA PRO A 570 0.79 -25.03 27.59
C PRO A 570 0.38 -25.54 28.99
N LYS A 571 -0.20 -24.67 29.83
CA LYS A 571 -0.58 -24.99 31.22
C LYS A 571 -1.96 -25.60 31.31
N THR A 572 -2.93 -25.05 30.56
CA THR A 572 -4.35 -25.42 30.69
C THR A 572 -4.81 -26.38 29.59
N GLY A 573 -4.13 -26.39 28.44
CA GLY A 573 -4.54 -27.14 27.25
C GLY A 573 -5.71 -26.53 26.47
N ASP A 574 -6.29 -25.42 26.95
CA ASP A 574 -7.32 -24.64 26.25
C ASP A 574 -6.70 -23.68 25.23
N TYR A 575 -7.48 -22.85 24.56
CA TYR A 575 -6.99 -21.81 23.67
C TYR A 575 -6.16 -20.76 24.43
N LEU A 576 -4.96 -20.45 23.96
CA LEU A 576 -4.15 -19.36 24.53
C LEU A 576 -4.80 -17.98 24.28
N TYR A 577 -5.53 -17.85 23.18
CA TYR A 577 -6.23 -16.64 22.79
C TYR A 577 -7.73 -16.91 22.71
N ASP A 578 -8.55 -15.89 22.99
CA ASP A 578 -9.98 -16.01 22.70
C ASP A 578 -10.16 -16.31 21.20
N PRO A 579 -10.87 -17.39 20.83
CA PRO A 579 -10.98 -17.83 19.44
C PRO A 579 -11.64 -16.83 18.48
N THR A 580 -12.28 -15.78 19.00
CA THR A 580 -12.92 -14.72 18.21
C THR A 580 -12.04 -13.48 18.03
N HIS A 581 -10.99 -13.32 18.84
CA HIS A 581 -10.19 -12.10 18.86
C HIS A 581 -9.46 -11.84 17.55
N GLY A 582 -8.94 -12.88 16.89
CA GLY A 582 -8.20 -12.69 15.63
C GLY A 582 -9.05 -12.02 14.53
N ALA A 583 -10.30 -12.46 14.34
CA ALA A 583 -11.21 -11.84 13.38
C ALA A 583 -11.64 -10.42 13.80
N LYS A 584 -11.92 -10.23 15.10
CA LYS A 584 -12.32 -8.91 15.65
C LYS A 584 -11.21 -7.88 15.52
N VAL A 585 -9.98 -8.23 15.88
CA VAL A 585 -8.80 -7.36 15.76
C VAL A 585 -8.56 -7.02 14.30
N LEU A 586 -8.57 -8.02 13.42
CA LEU A 586 -8.29 -7.79 12.01
C LEU A 586 -9.31 -6.85 11.34
N ALA A 587 -10.59 -6.91 11.73
CA ALA A 587 -11.63 -6.02 11.23
C ALA A 587 -11.46 -4.54 11.68
N MET A 588 -10.62 -4.27 12.67
CA MET A 588 -10.33 -2.92 13.18
C MET A 588 -8.86 -2.52 13.03
N THR A 589 -8.03 -3.35 12.38
CA THR A 589 -6.59 -3.09 12.20
C THR A 589 -6.38 -1.86 11.31
N PRO A 590 -5.74 -0.80 11.82
CA PRO A 590 -5.41 0.36 11.00
C PRO A 590 -4.39 0.00 9.91
N GLY A 591 -4.53 0.60 8.71
CA GLY A 591 -3.68 0.30 7.56
C GLY A 591 -4.08 -0.97 6.77
N LEU A 592 -5.18 -1.64 7.14
CA LEU A 592 -5.80 -2.74 6.36
C LEU A 592 -7.25 -2.41 5.95
N THR A 593 -7.61 -1.13 5.86
CA THR A 593 -8.99 -0.68 5.61
C THR A 593 -9.54 -1.08 4.24
N ASP A 594 -8.67 -1.25 3.25
CA ASP A 594 -9.05 -1.67 1.89
C ASP A 594 -9.11 -3.20 1.74
N LEU A 595 -8.74 -3.96 2.77
CA LEU A 595 -8.80 -5.42 2.78
C LEU A 595 -10.16 -5.88 3.31
N GLU A 596 -10.97 -6.51 2.47
CA GLU A 596 -12.26 -7.06 2.89
C GLU A 596 -12.06 -8.31 3.76
N ILE A 597 -12.37 -8.20 5.05
CA ILE A 597 -12.26 -9.34 5.97
C ILE A 597 -13.50 -10.21 5.86
N ILE A 598 -13.30 -11.48 5.47
CA ILE A 598 -14.36 -12.48 5.34
C ILE A 598 -14.31 -13.40 6.57
N PRO A 599 -15.18 -13.19 7.57
CA PRO A 599 -15.17 -14.00 8.78
C PRO A 599 -15.61 -15.43 8.49
N PHE A 600 -14.93 -16.38 9.13
CA PHE A 600 -15.23 -17.79 9.00
C PHE A 600 -16.51 -18.16 9.72
N ARG A 601 -17.42 -18.79 8.99
CA ARG A 601 -18.55 -19.53 9.58
C ARG A 601 -18.07 -20.92 9.95
N VAL A 602 -18.33 -21.32 11.19
CA VAL A 602 -17.91 -22.63 11.70
C VAL A 602 -18.49 -23.73 10.80
N ALA A 603 -17.63 -24.54 10.18
CA ALA A 603 -18.03 -25.69 9.38
C ALA A 603 -17.75 -26.99 10.16
N ALA A 604 -18.75 -27.87 10.23
CA ALA A 604 -18.68 -29.16 10.90
C ALA A 604 -19.26 -30.26 10.00
N TYR A 605 -18.99 -31.52 10.31
CA TYR A 605 -19.52 -32.64 9.54
C TYR A 605 -21.00 -32.84 9.89
N ASP A 606 -21.90 -32.66 8.94
CA ASP A 606 -23.32 -32.89 9.11
C ASP A 606 -23.61 -34.38 8.89
N LYS A 607 -23.91 -35.10 9.97
CA LYS A 607 -24.14 -36.55 9.97
C LYS A 607 -25.37 -36.95 9.17
N LYS A 608 -26.38 -36.07 9.06
CA LYS A 608 -27.59 -36.33 8.26
C LYS A 608 -27.33 -36.09 6.78
N ALA A 609 -26.59 -35.04 6.45
CA ALA A 609 -26.28 -34.70 5.06
C ALA A 609 -25.10 -35.50 4.48
N GLY A 610 -24.28 -36.15 5.32
CA GLY A 610 -23.10 -36.91 4.91
C GLY A 610 -22.00 -36.03 4.30
N LYS A 611 -21.91 -34.76 4.71
CA LYS A 611 -20.95 -33.77 4.16
C LYS A 611 -20.67 -32.65 5.14
N MET A 612 -19.59 -31.90 4.89
CA MET A 612 -19.31 -30.66 5.61
C MET A 612 -20.39 -29.61 5.31
N SER A 613 -20.92 -28.99 6.37
CA SER A 613 -21.89 -27.89 6.30
C SER A 613 -21.59 -26.87 7.40
N PHE A 614 -22.16 -25.66 7.32
CA PHE A 614 -22.04 -24.74 8.45
C PHE A 614 -22.83 -25.23 9.64
N PHE A 615 -22.20 -25.09 10.79
CA PHE A 615 -22.79 -25.38 12.08
C PHE A 615 -24.03 -24.51 12.30
N ASP A 616 -25.09 -25.16 12.77
CA ASP A 616 -26.37 -24.57 13.10
C ASP A 616 -26.74 -25.03 14.50
N GLU A 617 -26.76 -24.07 15.42
CA GLU A 617 -26.95 -24.32 16.85
C GLU A 617 -28.32 -24.95 17.16
N SER A 618 -29.34 -24.67 16.34
CA SER A 618 -30.69 -25.23 16.50
C SER A 618 -30.74 -26.75 16.31
N ARG A 619 -29.74 -27.31 15.61
CA ARG A 619 -29.61 -28.74 15.30
C ARG A 619 -28.21 -29.27 15.61
N LYS A 620 -27.60 -28.78 16.70
CA LYS A 620 -26.24 -29.12 17.14
C LYS A 620 -25.93 -30.64 17.17
N GLU A 621 -26.92 -31.46 17.51
CA GLU A 621 -26.81 -32.93 17.60
C GLU A 621 -26.51 -33.58 16.24
N ASP A 622 -26.84 -32.90 15.12
CA ASP A 622 -26.58 -33.37 13.76
C ASP A 622 -25.13 -33.18 13.32
N PHE A 623 -24.36 -32.37 14.06
CA PHE A 623 -22.99 -32.01 13.70
C PHE A 623 -21.94 -32.78 14.50
N GLU A 624 -20.85 -33.11 13.83
CA GLU A 624 -19.66 -33.70 14.44
C GLU A 624 -18.43 -32.83 14.18
N PHE A 625 -17.72 -32.48 15.26
CA PHE A 625 -16.44 -31.76 15.20
C PHE A 625 -15.29 -32.75 15.27
N ILE A 626 -14.56 -32.89 14.17
CA ILE A 626 -13.38 -33.74 14.09
C ILE A 626 -12.14 -32.86 14.33
N SER A 627 -11.63 -32.89 15.55
CA SER A 627 -10.42 -32.14 15.92
C SER A 627 -9.18 -32.70 15.23
N GLY A 628 -8.11 -31.90 15.13
CA GLY A 628 -6.82 -32.38 14.62
C GLY A 628 -6.27 -33.56 15.43
N THR A 629 -6.52 -33.61 16.74
CA THR A 629 -6.15 -34.77 17.57
C THR A 629 -6.93 -36.03 17.21
N LYS A 630 -8.24 -35.91 16.98
CA LYS A 630 -9.06 -37.05 16.51
C LYS A 630 -8.62 -37.52 15.13
N MET A 631 -8.39 -36.58 14.21
CA MET A 631 -7.85 -36.85 12.87
C MET A 631 -6.53 -37.63 12.93
N ARG A 632 -5.59 -37.19 13.77
CA ARG A 632 -4.32 -37.92 14.01
C ARG A 632 -4.54 -39.31 14.58
N GLY A 633 -5.49 -39.47 15.49
CA GLY A 633 -5.86 -40.76 16.06
C GLY A 633 -6.30 -41.74 14.98
N LEU A 634 -7.26 -41.34 14.14
CA LEU A 634 -7.77 -42.13 13.02
C LEU A 634 -6.64 -42.51 12.05
N ALA A 635 -5.80 -41.55 11.67
CA ALA A 635 -4.70 -41.80 10.74
C ALA A 635 -3.67 -42.80 11.30
N LYS A 636 -3.42 -42.79 12.61
CA LYS A 636 -2.52 -43.73 13.29
C LYS A 636 -3.12 -45.13 13.45
N SER A 637 -4.42 -45.24 13.72
CA SER A 637 -5.10 -46.54 13.82
C SER A 637 -5.43 -47.16 12.47
N GLY A 638 -5.28 -46.40 11.37
CA GLY A 638 -5.64 -46.84 10.03
C GLY A 638 -7.14 -46.75 9.74
N GLU A 639 -7.90 -46.06 10.58
CA GLU A 639 -9.32 -45.78 10.39
C GLU A 639 -9.52 -44.62 9.41
N GLU A 640 -10.62 -44.65 8.65
CA GLU A 640 -11.00 -43.54 7.77
C GLU A 640 -11.91 -42.54 8.51
N PRO A 641 -11.81 -41.23 8.22
CA PRO A 641 -12.78 -40.27 8.67
C PRO A 641 -14.13 -40.50 7.95
N PRO A 642 -15.23 -39.92 8.45
CA PRO A 642 -16.51 -39.97 7.77
C PRO A 642 -16.41 -39.53 6.30
N ASN A 643 -17.06 -40.26 5.41
CA ASN A 643 -17.07 -39.94 3.98
C ASN A 643 -17.55 -38.50 3.77
N GLY A 644 -16.85 -37.71 2.95
CA GLY A 644 -17.16 -36.29 2.74
C GLY A 644 -16.52 -35.32 3.74
N PHE A 645 -15.78 -35.81 4.76
CA PHE A 645 -14.95 -34.96 5.63
C PHE A 645 -13.72 -34.41 4.90
N MET A 646 -13.01 -35.27 4.16
CA MET A 646 -11.81 -34.94 3.40
C MET A 646 -11.78 -35.77 2.11
N VAL A 647 -11.13 -35.25 1.08
CA VAL A 647 -10.84 -36.00 -0.16
C VAL A 647 -10.07 -37.28 0.17
N PRO A 648 -10.49 -38.47 -0.31
CA PRO A 648 -9.85 -39.74 0.04
C PRO A 648 -8.35 -39.82 -0.27
N GLU A 649 -7.93 -39.33 -1.43
CA GLU A 649 -6.53 -39.30 -1.86
C GLU A 649 -5.71 -38.35 -0.98
N ALA A 650 -6.31 -37.22 -0.58
CA ALA A 650 -5.69 -36.29 0.34
C ALA A 650 -5.60 -36.87 1.77
N TRP A 651 -6.59 -37.67 2.20
CA TRP A 651 -6.54 -38.42 3.45
C TRP A 651 -5.41 -39.46 3.44
N LYS A 652 -5.26 -40.18 2.32
CA LYS A 652 -4.20 -41.18 2.15
C LYS A 652 -2.81 -40.58 2.37
N VAL A 653 -2.55 -39.38 1.84
CA VAL A 653 -1.27 -38.66 2.09
C VAL A 653 -1.01 -38.45 3.58
N LEU A 654 -2.04 -38.09 4.36
CA LEU A 654 -1.91 -37.91 5.81
C LEU A 654 -1.75 -39.24 6.55
N ALA A 655 -2.54 -40.25 6.18
CA ALA A 655 -2.47 -41.58 6.77
C ALA A 655 -1.08 -42.20 6.57
N ASP A 656 -0.51 -42.10 5.37
CA ASP A 656 0.83 -42.62 5.06
C ASP A 656 1.91 -41.91 5.89
N TYR A 657 1.82 -40.58 6.05
CA TYR A 657 2.71 -39.82 6.93
C TYR A 657 2.61 -40.22 8.40
N TYR A 658 1.40 -40.37 8.94
CA TYR A 658 1.24 -40.76 10.34
C TYR A 658 1.65 -42.22 10.60
N LYS A 659 1.48 -43.10 9.61
CA LYS A 659 2.00 -44.48 9.65
C LYS A 659 3.53 -44.50 9.64
N SER A 660 4.20 -43.67 8.82
CA SER A 660 5.66 -43.63 8.80
C SER A 660 6.26 -43.18 10.14
N LEU A 661 5.59 -42.24 10.84
CA LEU A 661 5.98 -41.84 12.20
C LEU A 661 5.83 -42.94 13.25
N ALA A 662 4.86 -43.84 13.07
CA ALA A 662 4.65 -44.97 13.97
C ALA A 662 5.67 -46.09 13.74
N GLN A 663 6.24 -46.18 12.53
CA GLN A 663 7.27 -47.16 12.17
C GLN A 663 8.71 -46.69 12.50
N SER A 664 8.92 -45.38 12.66
CA SER A 664 10.22 -44.80 13.03
C SER A 664 10.46 -44.72 14.55
N LYS A 665 9.52 -45.20 15.36
CA LYS A 665 9.63 -45.38 16.82
C LYS A 665 9.73 -46.85 17.14
#